data_AF-A0A7W8Z6A0-F1
#
_entry.id   AF-A0A7W8Z6A0-F1
#
_cell.length_a   1.000
_cell.length_b   1.000
_cell.length_c   1.000
_cell.angle_alpha   90.00
_cell.angle_beta   90.00
_cell.angle_gamma   90.00
#
_symmetry.space_group_name_H-M   'P 1'
#
loop_
_entity.id
_entity.type
_entity.pdbx_description
1 polymer ?
#
loop_
_entity_poly.entity_id
_entity_poly.type
_entity_poly.pdbx_seq_one_letter_code
_entity_poly.pdbx_strand_id
1 'polypeptide(L)'
;MADGVAEMVTFRVLGPVEAYDDEREVDLGGLRQRAVLARLLVARGQVVPVDTLLFDLWTDEGAKGAQSGLQVYISRLRRVLEPGRPRGGPNRLLVTVASGYALRTTPDQVDALSFEGMVRAAGKYLDNDDPEPARASLETSLGLWRGTPYADFAEHHWAEAEVSRLAELRLVARERHADAGLRLGLHAETVPDLEALTTEHPLREEGWRLLALGLYRCGRQGDALAALRRARTTLADELGIDPGPALRKMESDILSQDPSLELVLPQRPRFAEPAGTWPPRPESPTGDLPPLAAEPFVGRDAELDRLTGAAPHAMAGRFTAAVVSGDPGAGKTTLVRQLGLTLGAQRWITASGGCPDSSATPPGWAWVEVLRTLVAARGTGEYGTLLAPLLDDAAPGDDDDQASGGFRLHRAVGGYIAAIAREAPVLIVLEDLHWADDQTIALLRALPSLLAASRVLLVVTCRDGELNDQQSDVLAALARLGPVRVGLEGLDGDAVAELVRATCVREVDEDAVGTIVERTGGNPFFVRETVRLLDSEGGGGRATAAEVISEVPSGVRDVLRRRITRLPVTAQQILLQAAVIGRDVDIDVLVDVSGDEEAVVDAVEAALLAGLVTEPGPGMLRFDHDLVRDTLYSDASRLRRSRLHAAVASVIESRSPSDVAALAHHYDAAGTAETAAKAVHYAGLAAEQAERRFAHREAATLWERAIAAFDRARPGGPPSKERLLLQLRLIKALALAGDMTAARARRREAMDAALPLGDLELTARIAASVAVPHKGIARDLTRTAWEIVDVTERALIELPPGEQSLRASLLATLALELEGSATGRGYEASLEAEELARQSGDPALLAVALSGRLRQSYVITVVDEREAIGRELLEVGAASGQIAVQALAHLVLMECAAARGDFAEADAQVGAAERLAKRYDLPAPPAVGAWYAGMRMMITGDYAGAERAYRRAASLTARAGMLEGRQDLPLITAFCLHLVDGKAEDMVEPLEEAHRRGAKWTLDAYAVALASAGHLKDARAVAATRTPVRPDFLYELAMTWRALAGMLLGDRDRMQDAYSTLGPFSDRIAGAGTGVVALWPVAQTLGDLAVRIGQPAEAERHYRKALAVAERVRVPRWVAAARKALDPGNPVSS
;
A
#
# COMPACT_ATOMS: atom_id res chain seq x y z
N MET A 1 -14.74 15.20 67.81
CA MET A 1 -15.14 13.84 67.40
C MET A 1 -14.59 13.66 66.01
N ALA A 2 -13.73 12.67 65.81
CA ALA A 2 -13.16 12.34 64.51
C ALA A 2 -13.82 11.04 64.06
N ASP A 3 -14.67 11.13 63.04
CA ASP A 3 -15.16 9.93 62.38
C ASP A 3 -14.01 9.34 61.57
N GLY A 4 -13.59 8.13 61.95
CA GLY A 4 -12.46 7.46 61.33
C GLY A 4 -12.77 7.12 59.88
N VAL A 5 -11.85 7.49 58.98
CA VAL A 5 -11.83 6.97 57.61
C VAL A 5 -11.77 5.45 57.71
N ALA A 6 -12.79 4.78 57.17
CA ALA A 6 -12.79 3.32 57.12
C ALA A 6 -11.81 2.86 56.04
N GLU A 7 -10.94 1.91 56.36
CA GLU A 7 -10.09 1.17 55.42
C GLU A 7 -10.93 0.77 54.20
N MET A 8 -10.55 1.26 53.01
CA MET A 8 -11.42 1.23 51.83
C MET A 8 -10.76 0.46 50.69
N VAL A 9 -11.12 -0.82 50.58
CA VAL A 9 -10.63 -1.68 49.50
C VAL A 9 -11.12 -1.15 48.14
N THR A 10 -10.18 -1.00 47.21
CA THR A 10 -10.42 -0.65 45.81
C THR A 10 -10.19 -1.86 44.91
N PHE A 11 -10.91 -1.91 43.80
CA PHE A 11 -10.88 -3.00 42.82
C PHE A 11 -10.41 -2.47 41.47
N ARG A 12 -9.53 -3.24 40.85
CA ARG A 12 -8.92 -2.96 39.56
C ARG A 12 -9.32 -4.05 38.58
N VAL A 13 -10.03 -3.68 37.53
CA VAL A 13 -10.58 -4.58 36.51
C VAL A 13 -10.39 -4.07 35.08
N LEU A 14 -9.84 -2.87 34.87
CA LEU A 14 -9.39 -2.39 33.55
C LEU A 14 -8.04 -3.01 33.16
N GLY A 15 -7.94 -4.33 33.28
CA GLY A 15 -6.73 -5.15 33.23
C GLY A 15 -6.98 -6.50 33.93
N PRO A 16 -5.96 -7.15 34.50
CA PRO A 16 -6.12 -8.25 35.46
C PRO A 16 -7.02 -7.86 36.64
N VAL A 17 -7.65 -8.85 37.29
CA VAL A 17 -8.58 -8.61 38.41
C VAL A 17 -7.80 -8.57 39.73
N GLU A 18 -7.56 -7.36 40.21
CA GLU A 18 -6.77 -7.05 41.41
C GLU A 18 -7.65 -6.33 42.46
N ALA A 19 -7.21 -6.36 43.72
CA ALA A 19 -7.78 -5.56 44.79
C ALA A 19 -6.66 -4.97 45.66
N TYR A 20 -6.87 -3.76 46.18
CA TYR A 20 -5.91 -3.02 46.98
C TYR A 20 -6.58 -2.44 48.23
N ASP A 21 -5.90 -2.56 49.37
CA ASP A 21 -6.25 -1.90 50.63
C ASP A 21 -5.29 -0.72 50.78
N ASP A 22 -5.81 0.50 50.62
CA ASP A 22 -5.04 1.70 50.23
C ASP A 22 -4.09 1.41 49.04
N GLU A 23 -2.77 1.41 49.26
CA GLU A 23 -1.74 1.12 48.24
C GLU A 23 -1.29 -0.35 48.23
N ARG A 24 -1.76 -1.19 49.16
CA ARG A 24 -1.28 -2.56 49.34
C ARG A 24 -2.14 -3.56 48.59
N GLU A 25 -1.54 -4.32 47.68
CA GLU A 25 -2.23 -5.41 46.99
C GLU A 25 -2.72 -6.49 47.98
N VAL A 26 -3.95 -6.93 47.75
CA VAL A 26 -4.70 -7.87 48.58
C VAL A 26 -4.70 -9.24 47.90
N ASP A 27 -4.18 -10.29 48.56
CA ASP A 27 -4.13 -11.66 48.02
C ASP A 27 -5.54 -12.25 47.85
N LEU A 28 -6.10 -12.06 46.66
CA LEU A 28 -7.39 -12.59 46.23
C LEU A 28 -7.38 -14.12 46.03
N GLY A 29 -6.22 -14.79 46.14
CA GLY A 29 -6.05 -16.22 45.98
C GLY A 29 -6.03 -16.69 44.53
N GLY A 30 -6.17 -18.01 44.36
CA GLY A 30 -6.11 -18.67 43.05
C GLY A 30 -7.30 -18.35 42.14
N LEU A 31 -7.13 -18.62 40.84
CA LEU A 31 -8.00 -18.19 39.73
C LEU A 31 -9.51 -18.35 39.99
N ARG A 32 -9.98 -19.50 40.52
CA ARG A 32 -11.41 -19.72 40.82
C ARG A 32 -11.96 -18.80 41.94
N GLN A 33 -11.13 -18.38 42.90
CA GLN A 33 -11.53 -17.42 43.93
C GLN A 33 -11.62 -16.01 43.34
N ARG A 34 -10.68 -15.63 42.47
CA ARG A 34 -10.73 -14.39 41.69
C ARG A 34 -11.96 -14.35 40.75
N ALA A 35 -12.30 -15.46 40.11
CA ALA A 35 -13.45 -15.56 39.20
C ALA A 35 -14.79 -15.28 39.93
N VAL A 36 -14.96 -15.75 41.16
CA VAL A 36 -16.14 -15.41 42.01
C VAL A 36 -16.23 -13.90 42.24
N LEU A 37 -15.11 -13.23 42.52
CA LEU A 37 -15.08 -11.79 42.73
C LEU A 37 -15.33 -11.02 41.42
N ALA A 38 -14.66 -11.40 40.33
CA ALA A 38 -14.83 -10.82 39.00
C ALA A 38 -16.30 -10.90 38.54
N ARG A 39 -16.94 -12.06 38.72
CA ARG A 39 -18.36 -12.28 38.38
C ARG A 39 -19.34 -11.40 39.16
N LEU A 40 -18.99 -11.04 40.39
CA LEU A 40 -19.75 -10.12 41.25
C LEU A 40 -19.46 -8.64 40.93
N LEU A 41 -18.25 -8.31 40.47
CA LEU A 41 -17.89 -6.98 39.95
C LEU A 41 -18.62 -6.69 38.63
N VAL A 42 -18.66 -7.66 37.70
CA VAL A 42 -19.49 -7.63 36.48
C VAL A 42 -20.98 -7.44 36.80
N ALA A 43 -21.46 -7.96 37.93
CA ALA A 43 -22.85 -7.76 38.36
C ALA A 43 -23.14 -6.34 38.89
N ARG A 44 -22.14 -5.46 39.03
CA ARG A 44 -22.28 -4.05 39.44
C ARG A 44 -23.14 -3.86 40.69
N GLY A 45 -22.94 -4.75 41.68
CA GLY A 45 -23.68 -4.77 42.94
C GLY A 45 -25.09 -5.34 42.90
N GLN A 46 -25.55 -5.86 41.76
CA GLN A 46 -26.74 -6.72 41.73
C GLN A 46 -26.48 -8.05 42.45
N VAL A 47 -27.56 -8.72 42.87
CA VAL A 47 -27.47 -10.03 43.52
C VAL A 47 -27.31 -11.10 42.44
N VAL A 48 -26.21 -11.85 42.49
CA VAL A 48 -26.02 -13.04 41.65
C VAL A 48 -26.48 -14.27 42.44
N PRO A 49 -27.49 -15.03 41.95
CA PRO A 49 -27.95 -16.26 42.60
C PRO A 49 -26.82 -17.28 42.75
N VAL A 50 -26.90 -18.13 43.78
CA VAL A 50 -25.94 -19.24 43.95
C VAL A 50 -25.90 -20.13 42.72
N ASP A 51 -27.05 -20.51 42.15
CA ASP A 51 -27.10 -21.40 40.98
C ASP A 51 -26.46 -20.78 39.74
N THR A 52 -26.60 -19.46 39.56
CA THR A 52 -25.92 -18.69 38.50
C THR A 52 -24.40 -18.64 38.73
N LEU A 53 -23.93 -18.41 39.95
CA LEU A 53 -22.49 -18.47 40.28
C LEU A 53 -21.91 -19.87 40.09
N LEU A 54 -22.70 -20.92 40.31
CA LEU A 54 -22.28 -22.29 40.06
C LEU A 54 -22.20 -22.58 38.56
N PHE A 55 -23.24 -22.24 37.79
CA PHE A 55 -23.28 -22.39 36.34
C PHE A 55 -22.18 -21.60 35.62
N ASP A 56 -21.96 -20.34 36.00
CA ASP A 56 -21.00 -19.46 35.33
C ASP A 56 -19.53 -19.83 35.61
N LEU A 57 -19.24 -20.51 36.73
CA LEU A 57 -17.88 -20.72 37.23
C LEU A 57 -17.45 -22.20 37.35
N TRP A 58 -18.38 -23.15 37.17
CA TRP A 58 -18.11 -24.59 37.11
C TRP A 58 -18.79 -25.21 35.89
N THR A 59 -17.99 -25.74 34.96
CA THR A 59 -18.47 -26.51 33.81
C THR A 59 -19.05 -27.88 34.22
N ASP A 60 -19.85 -28.49 33.33
CA ASP A 60 -20.77 -29.62 33.62
C ASP A 60 -20.18 -30.87 34.30
N GLU A 61 -18.85 -31.07 34.28
CA GLU A 61 -18.21 -32.24 34.92
C GLU A 61 -18.08 -32.13 36.46
N GLY A 62 -18.48 -31.02 37.08
CA GLY A 62 -18.08 -30.62 38.44
C GLY A 62 -19.11 -30.68 39.58
N ALA A 63 -20.30 -31.28 39.42
CA ALA A 63 -21.43 -31.08 40.35
C ALA A 63 -21.21 -31.49 41.83
N LYS A 64 -20.30 -32.43 42.13
CA LYS A 64 -20.06 -32.90 43.52
C LYS A 64 -19.12 -31.96 44.29
N GLY A 65 -19.71 -31.01 45.02
CA GLY A 65 -18.99 -30.14 45.96
C GLY A 65 -18.76 -28.71 45.50
N ALA A 66 -19.28 -28.31 44.33
CA ALA A 66 -19.18 -26.93 43.85
C ALA A 66 -19.83 -25.92 44.82
N GLN A 67 -21.00 -26.24 45.39
CA GLN A 67 -21.71 -25.38 46.35
C GLN A 67 -20.92 -25.16 47.67
N SER A 68 -20.28 -26.19 48.21
CA SER A 68 -19.42 -26.05 49.40
C SER A 68 -18.10 -25.34 49.06
N GLY A 69 -17.55 -25.57 47.86
CA GLY A 69 -16.42 -24.80 47.32
C GLY A 69 -16.72 -23.29 47.23
N LEU A 70 -17.88 -22.92 46.67
CA LEU A 70 -18.33 -21.52 46.59
C LEU A 70 -18.44 -20.88 47.98
N GLN A 71 -19.02 -21.57 48.97
CA GLN A 71 -19.08 -21.07 50.35
C GLN A 71 -17.68 -20.85 50.96
N VAL A 72 -16.71 -21.74 50.67
CA VAL A 72 -15.31 -21.56 51.09
C VAL A 72 -14.67 -20.34 50.42
N TYR A 73 -14.86 -20.13 49.11
CA TYR A 73 -14.32 -18.96 48.41
C TYR A 73 -14.94 -17.65 48.89
N ILE A 74 -16.27 -17.59 49.09
CA ILE A 74 -16.95 -16.41 49.66
C ILE A 74 -16.43 -16.11 51.07
N SER A 75 -16.22 -17.13 51.92
CA SER A 75 -15.68 -16.97 53.27
C SER A 75 -14.23 -16.43 53.26
N ARG A 76 -13.39 -16.92 52.34
CA ARG A 76 -12.02 -16.43 52.16
C ARG A 76 -11.99 -14.99 51.65
N LEU A 77 -12.76 -14.67 50.61
CA LEU A 77 -12.90 -13.31 50.08
C LEU A 77 -13.37 -12.33 51.17
N ARG A 78 -14.38 -12.68 51.97
CA ARG A 78 -14.82 -11.84 53.11
C ARG A 78 -13.73 -11.54 54.11
N ARG A 79 -12.90 -12.52 54.46
CA ARG A 79 -11.78 -12.35 55.40
C ARG A 79 -10.67 -11.45 54.83
N VAL A 80 -10.50 -11.49 53.51
CA VAL A 80 -9.42 -10.82 52.77
C VAL A 80 -9.81 -9.39 52.38
N LEU A 81 -11.08 -9.15 52.05
CA LEU A 81 -11.63 -7.85 51.64
C LEU A 81 -12.18 -7.01 52.83
N GLU A 82 -12.27 -7.58 54.04
CA GLU A 82 -12.71 -6.86 55.25
C GLU A 82 -11.79 -7.19 56.46
N PRO A 83 -10.47 -6.93 56.37
CA PRO A 83 -9.50 -7.39 57.39
C PRO A 83 -9.74 -6.79 58.78
N GLY A 84 -10.13 -5.50 58.86
CA GLY A 84 -10.46 -4.81 60.11
C GLY A 84 -11.80 -5.20 60.76
N ARG A 85 -12.55 -6.18 60.22
CA ARG A 85 -13.90 -6.47 60.69
C ARG A 85 -13.93 -7.21 62.03
N PRO A 86 -14.73 -6.75 63.03
CA PRO A 86 -14.93 -7.48 64.27
C PRO A 86 -15.47 -8.90 64.05
N ARG A 87 -14.92 -9.88 64.78
CA ARG A 87 -15.38 -11.28 64.74
C ARG A 87 -16.87 -11.36 65.08
N GLY A 88 -17.68 -11.82 64.13
CA GLY A 88 -19.15 -11.91 64.27
C GLY A 88 -19.93 -10.67 63.82
N GLY A 89 -19.28 -9.56 63.44
CA GLY A 89 -19.95 -8.40 62.86
C GLY A 89 -20.57 -8.70 61.47
N PRO A 90 -21.48 -7.84 60.96
CA PRO A 90 -22.07 -8.02 59.64
C PRO A 90 -21.03 -7.84 58.52
N ASN A 91 -21.13 -8.63 57.44
CA ASN A 91 -20.40 -8.33 56.20
C ASN A 91 -20.99 -7.05 55.61
N ARG A 92 -20.16 -6.13 55.13
CA ARG A 92 -20.55 -4.86 54.49
C ARG A 92 -20.28 -4.90 52.98
N LEU A 93 -19.09 -5.33 52.57
CA LEU A 93 -18.65 -5.35 51.17
C LEU A 93 -19.22 -6.56 50.42
N LEU A 94 -18.91 -7.79 50.84
CA LEU A 94 -19.41 -9.02 50.21
C LEU A 94 -20.60 -9.59 50.99
N VAL A 95 -21.81 -9.17 50.65
CA VAL A 95 -23.05 -9.51 51.37
C VAL A 95 -23.75 -10.75 50.79
N THR A 96 -24.47 -11.48 51.65
CA THR A 96 -25.45 -12.49 51.22
C THR A 96 -26.82 -11.84 51.20
N VAL A 97 -27.55 -11.97 50.10
CA VAL A 97 -28.88 -11.39 49.91
C VAL A 97 -29.77 -12.44 49.26
N ALA A 98 -30.89 -12.76 49.91
CA ALA A 98 -31.76 -13.88 49.53
C ALA A 98 -30.96 -15.17 49.28
N SER A 99 -31.11 -15.81 48.11
CA SER A 99 -30.41 -17.03 47.68
C SER A 99 -29.11 -16.76 46.91
N GLY A 100 -28.51 -15.58 47.06
CA GLY A 100 -27.32 -15.17 46.30
C GLY A 100 -26.34 -14.28 47.07
N TYR A 101 -25.35 -13.77 46.35
CA TYR A 101 -24.34 -12.86 46.87
C TYR A 101 -24.28 -11.58 46.04
N ALA A 102 -23.88 -10.47 46.67
CA ALA A 102 -23.65 -9.19 46.01
C ALA A 102 -22.41 -8.51 46.59
N LEU A 103 -21.65 -7.81 45.75
CA LEU A 103 -20.55 -6.94 46.18
C LEU A 103 -21.04 -5.49 46.23
N ARG A 104 -21.00 -4.87 47.41
CA ARG A 104 -21.47 -3.49 47.66
C ARG A 104 -20.28 -2.54 47.61
N THR A 105 -19.97 -2.03 46.43
CA THR A 105 -18.96 -0.99 46.21
C THR A 105 -19.61 0.36 45.95
N THR A 106 -18.91 1.44 46.31
CA THR A 106 -19.17 2.78 45.75
C THR A 106 -18.48 2.92 44.38
N PRO A 107 -18.85 3.90 43.53
CA PRO A 107 -18.28 4.02 42.18
C PRO A 107 -16.77 4.26 42.15
N ASP A 108 -16.25 4.98 43.15
CA ASP A 108 -14.83 5.27 43.38
C ASP A 108 -14.00 4.03 43.78
N GLN A 109 -14.64 2.99 44.31
CA GLN A 109 -13.98 1.74 44.70
C GLN A 109 -13.72 0.78 43.53
N VAL A 110 -14.17 1.05 42.30
CA VAL A 110 -13.92 0.15 41.15
C VAL A 110 -13.45 0.99 39.97
N ASP A 111 -12.24 0.73 39.45
CA ASP A 111 -11.64 1.54 38.37
C ASP A 111 -12.56 1.67 37.12
N ALA A 112 -13.27 0.60 36.74
CA ALA A 112 -14.25 0.63 35.67
C ALA A 112 -15.50 1.50 35.95
N LEU A 113 -15.94 1.61 37.22
CA LEU A 113 -17.05 2.49 37.61
C LEU A 113 -16.58 3.95 37.73
N SER A 114 -15.37 4.18 38.23
CA SER A 114 -14.69 5.48 38.23
C SER A 114 -14.51 5.99 36.80
N PHE A 115 -14.00 5.15 35.90
CA PHE A 115 -13.85 5.44 34.48
C PHE A 115 -15.17 5.85 33.82
N GLU A 116 -16.25 5.07 34.03
CA GLU A 116 -17.58 5.42 33.52
C GLU A 116 -18.11 6.75 34.10
N GLY A 117 -17.82 7.04 35.38
CA GLY A 117 -18.13 8.31 36.01
C GLY A 117 -17.38 9.50 35.38
N MET A 118 -16.07 9.35 35.16
CA MET A 118 -15.21 10.38 34.58
C MET A 118 -15.54 10.65 33.11
N VAL A 119 -15.75 9.62 32.28
CA VAL A 119 -16.18 9.76 30.88
C VAL A 119 -17.55 10.44 30.78
N ARG A 120 -18.46 10.14 31.72
CA ARG A 120 -19.77 10.81 31.81
C ARG A 120 -19.66 12.27 32.26
N ALA A 121 -18.75 12.59 33.19
CA ALA A 121 -18.48 13.97 33.62
C ALA A 121 -17.84 14.79 32.49
N ALA A 122 -16.86 14.22 31.77
CA ALA A 122 -16.23 14.86 30.62
C ALA A 122 -17.21 15.14 29.47
N GLY A 123 -18.19 14.26 29.26
CA GLY A 123 -19.31 14.56 28.35
C GLY A 123 -20.03 15.85 28.70
N LYS A 124 -20.40 16.04 29.98
CA LYS A 124 -21.06 17.28 30.45
C LYS A 124 -20.20 18.54 30.30
N TYR A 125 -18.88 18.41 30.44
CA TYR A 125 -17.96 19.53 30.19
C TYR A 125 -17.96 19.90 28.69
N LEU A 126 -17.92 18.93 27.77
CA LEU A 126 -18.03 19.18 26.33
C LEU A 126 -19.41 19.71 25.90
N ASP A 127 -20.49 19.27 26.56
CA ASP A 127 -21.87 19.75 26.33
C ASP A 127 -22.03 21.24 26.75
N ASN A 128 -21.23 21.71 27.71
CA ASN A 128 -21.20 23.10 28.19
C ASN A 128 -20.12 23.97 27.50
N ASP A 129 -19.36 23.39 26.56
CA ASP A 129 -18.20 24.01 25.88
C ASP A 129 -17.02 24.38 26.82
N ASP A 130 -16.79 23.57 27.85
CA ASP A 130 -15.62 23.60 28.75
C ASP A 130 -14.59 22.49 28.38
N PRO A 131 -13.82 22.59 27.28
CA PRO A 131 -12.97 21.48 26.81
C PRO A 131 -11.74 21.22 27.69
N GLU A 132 -11.24 22.21 28.43
CA GLU A 132 -10.05 22.05 29.29
C GLU A 132 -10.27 21.05 30.45
N PRO A 133 -11.29 21.19 31.32
CA PRO A 133 -11.60 20.17 32.33
C PRO A 133 -12.07 18.84 31.71
N ALA A 134 -12.67 18.86 30.52
CA ALA A 134 -13.01 17.63 29.79
C ALA A 134 -11.75 16.82 29.43
N ARG A 135 -10.75 17.46 28.79
CA ARG A 135 -9.50 16.81 28.36
C ARG A 135 -8.74 16.21 29.55
N ALA A 136 -8.50 17.01 30.60
CA ALA A 136 -7.78 16.55 31.80
C ALA A 136 -8.46 15.38 32.52
N SER A 137 -9.80 15.39 32.61
CA SER A 137 -10.58 14.27 33.15
C SER A 137 -10.47 13.02 32.27
N LEU A 138 -10.49 13.18 30.94
CA LEU A 138 -10.39 12.06 30.01
C LEU A 138 -9.00 11.44 30.00
N GLU A 139 -7.94 12.24 29.95
CA GLU A 139 -6.54 11.80 30.05
C GLU A 139 -6.31 10.97 31.33
N THR A 140 -6.72 11.49 32.49
CA THR A 140 -6.63 10.79 33.77
C THR A 140 -7.41 9.46 33.76
N SER A 141 -8.60 9.45 33.14
CA SER A 141 -9.47 8.27 33.07
C SER A 141 -8.92 7.19 32.12
N LEU A 142 -8.36 7.58 30.97
CA LEU A 142 -7.69 6.68 30.02
C LEU A 142 -6.42 6.05 30.63
N GLY A 143 -5.72 6.77 31.50
CA GLY A 143 -4.59 6.27 32.30
C GLY A 143 -4.95 5.17 33.32
N LEU A 144 -6.24 4.91 33.60
CA LEU A 144 -6.67 3.79 34.46
C LEU A 144 -6.55 2.42 33.78
N TRP A 145 -6.34 2.37 32.47
CA TRP A 145 -6.30 1.14 31.68
C TRP A 145 -4.92 0.50 31.67
N ARG A 146 -4.86 -0.79 32.05
CA ARG A 146 -3.63 -1.62 32.10
C ARG A 146 -3.63 -2.77 31.09
N GLY A 147 -4.71 -2.97 30.34
CA GLY A 147 -4.85 -4.03 29.33
C GLY A 147 -6.30 -4.25 28.92
N THR A 148 -6.61 -5.47 28.49
CA THR A 148 -8.00 -5.94 28.30
C THR A 148 -8.74 -5.95 29.63
N PRO A 149 -9.99 -5.44 29.73
CA PRO A 149 -10.78 -5.52 30.94
C PRO A 149 -10.99 -6.96 31.37
N TYR A 150 -10.90 -7.24 32.68
CA TYR A 150 -10.98 -8.57 33.25
C TYR A 150 -10.06 -9.58 32.54
N ALA A 151 -8.80 -9.22 32.27
CA ALA A 151 -7.87 -9.99 31.43
C ALA A 151 -7.81 -11.51 31.78
N ASP A 152 -7.76 -11.83 33.08
CA ASP A 152 -7.83 -13.20 33.63
C ASP A 152 -9.05 -14.03 33.17
N PHE A 153 -10.12 -13.37 32.72
CA PHE A 153 -11.44 -13.95 32.48
C PHE A 153 -12.12 -13.50 31.18
N ALA A 154 -11.42 -12.78 30.29
CA ALA A 154 -12.05 -12.10 29.16
C ALA A 154 -12.80 -13.04 28.19
N GLU A 155 -12.35 -14.30 28.08
CA GLU A 155 -12.94 -15.34 27.23
C GLU A 155 -14.13 -16.10 27.88
N HIS A 156 -14.47 -15.81 29.14
CA HIS A 156 -15.63 -16.44 29.78
C HIS A 156 -16.95 -15.79 29.33
N HIS A 157 -17.95 -16.63 29.01
CA HIS A 157 -19.28 -16.22 28.53
C HIS A 157 -20.00 -15.21 29.43
N TRP A 158 -19.73 -15.22 30.74
CA TRP A 158 -20.33 -14.29 31.70
C TRP A 158 -19.62 -12.94 31.78
N ALA A 159 -18.41 -12.81 31.22
CA ALA A 159 -17.59 -11.60 31.21
C ALA A 159 -17.66 -10.86 29.86
N GLU A 160 -17.76 -11.59 28.75
CA GLU A 160 -17.73 -11.11 27.37
C GLU A 160 -18.52 -9.81 27.14
N ALA A 161 -19.78 -9.75 27.61
CA ALA A 161 -20.65 -8.59 27.45
C ALA A 161 -20.15 -7.33 28.19
N GLU A 162 -19.55 -7.48 29.38
CA GLU A 162 -19.00 -6.36 30.16
C GLU A 162 -17.63 -5.93 29.63
N VAL A 163 -16.80 -6.88 29.17
CA VAL A 163 -15.53 -6.59 28.47
C VAL A 163 -15.80 -5.77 27.21
N SER A 164 -16.77 -6.20 26.40
CA SER A 164 -17.20 -5.49 25.18
C SER A 164 -17.74 -4.09 25.50
N ARG A 165 -18.60 -3.96 26.52
CA ARG A 165 -19.14 -2.67 26.97
C ARG A 165 -18.04 -1.71 27.44
N LEU A 166 -17.04 -2.19 28.16
CA LEU A 166 -15.93 -1.38 28.64
C LEU A 166 -15.00 -0.98 27.49
N ALA A 167 -14.71 -1.89 26.56
CA ALA A 167 -13.92 -1.59 25.36
C ALA A 167 -14.58 -0.47 24.54
N GLU A 168 -15.89 -0.58 24.27
CA GLU A 168 -16.68 0.48 23.60
C GLU A 168 -16.62 1.82 24.35
N LEU A 169 -16.74 1.80 25.68
CA LEU A 169 -16.63 3.01 26.50
C LEU A 169 -15.23 3.65 26.45
N ARG A 170 -14.17 2.85 26.23
CA ARG A 170 -12.80 3.35 25.98
C ARG A 170 -12.72 4.11 24.67
N LEU A 171 -13.38 3.64 23.62
CA LEU A 171 -13.38 4.31 22.32
C LEU A 171 -14.11 5.65 22.40
N VAL A 172 -15.27 5.69 23.07
CA VAL A 172 -15.99 6.95 23.37
C VAL A 172 -15.13 7.93 24.18
N ALA A 173 -14.28 7.43 25.10
CA ALA A 173 -13.35 8.27 25.84
C ALA A 173 -12.22 8.85 24.97
N ARG A 174 -11.65 8.04 24.04
CA ARG A 174 -10.66 8.50 23.05
C ARG A 174 -11.25 9.55 22.10
N GLU A 175 -12.46 9.30 21.58
CA GLU A 175 -13.20 10.23 20.71
C GLU A 175 -13.43 11.58 21.41
N ARG A 176 -13.89 11.56 22.67
CA ARG A 176 -14.08 12.79 23.46
C ARG A 176 -12.78 13.50 23.81
N HIS A 177 -11.69 12.76 24.05
CA HIS A 177 -10.38 13.35 24.35
C HIS A 177 -9.85 14.11 23.12
N ALA A 178 -10.06 13.54 21.93
CA ALA A 178 -9.76 14.18 20.67
C ALA A 178 -10.66 15.40 20.41
N ASP A 179 -11.99 15.32 20.59
CA ASP A 179 -12.89 16.49 20.45
C ASP A 179 -12.45 17.65 21.38
N ALA A 180 -12.12 17.34 22.64
CA ALA A 180 -11.60 18.33 23.58
C ALA A 180 -10.28 18.97 23.09
N GLY A 181 -9.34 18.17 22.57
CA GLY A 181 -8.11 18.66 21.95
C GLY A 181 -8.36 19.56 20.73
N LEU A 182 -9.30 19.18 19.87
CA LEU A 182 -9.70 19.94 18.70
C LEU A 182 -10.48 21.23 19.03
N ARG A 183 -11.07 21.36 20.22
CA ARG A 183 -11.63 22.63 20.72
C ARG A 183 -10.60 23.53 21.39
N LEU A 184 -9.51 22.98 21.91
CA LEU A 184 -8.41 23.72 22.55
C LEU A 184 -7.34 24.24 21.57
N GLY A 185 -7.51 24.06 20.26
CA GLY A 185 -6.51 24.44 19.26
C GLY A 185 -5.36 23.43 19.07
N LEU A 186 -5.39 22.29 19.77
CA LEU A 186 -4.32 21.28 19.77
C LEU A 186 -4.40 20.33 18.57
N HIS A 187 -4.65 20.88 17.38
CA HIS A 187 -4.97 20.11 16.17
C HIS A 187 -3.84 19.18 15.74
N ALA A 188 -2.63 19.73 15.60
CA ALA A 188 -1.45 18.99 15.15
C ALA A 188 -1.04 17.87 16.13
N GLU A 189 -1.29 18.06 17.43
CA GLU A 189 -1.04 17.05 18.47
C GLU A 189 -2.10 15.94 18.47
N THR A 190 -3.34 16.26 18.09
CA THR A 190 -4.49 15.34 18.15
C THR A 190 -4.66 14.49 16.88
N VAL A 191 -4.18 14.97 15.72
CA VAL A 191 -4.29 14.24 14.44
C VAL A 191 -3.63 12.84 14.47
N PRO A 192 -2.40 12.63 14.98
CA PRO A 192 -1.79 11.29 15.01
C PRO A 192 -2.59 10.27 15.83
N ASP A 193 -3.17 10.68 16.96
CA ASP A 193 -4.02 9.82 17.80
C ASP A 193 -5.32 9.42 17.07
N LEU A 194 -5.85 10.33 16.22
CA LEU A 194 -7.02 10.09 15.39
C LEU A 194 -6.71 9.22 14.15
N GLU A 195 -5.52 9.35 13.56
CA GLU A 195 -5.03 8.44 12.52
C GLU A 195 -4.88 7.02 13.08
N ALA A 196 -4.33 6.87 14.30
CA ALA A 196 -4.26 5.58 14.98
C ALA A 196 -5.66 5.02 15.30
N LEU A 197 -6.57 5.83 15.86
CA LEU A 197 -7.93 5.41 16.19
C LEU A 197 -8.74 4.95 14.97
N THR A 198 -8.63 5.66 13.84
CA THR A 198 -9.31 5.29 12.59
C THR A 198 -8.65 4.11 11.88
N THR A 199 -7.36 3.84 12.11
CA THR A 199 -6.71 2.61 11.63
C THR A 199 -7.12 1.38 12.46
N GLU A 200 -7.21 1.53 13.79
CA GLU A 200 -7.60 0.46 14.72
C GLU A 200 -9.10 0.14 14.65
N HIS A 201 -9.94 1.15 14.44
CA HIS A 201 -11.41 1.04 14.48
C HIS A 201 -12.06 1.72 13.26
N PRO A 202 -11.80 1.23 12.03
CA PRO A 202 -12.17 1.93 10.80
C PRO A 202 -13.69 2.00 10.53
N LEU A 203 -14.52 1.25 11.26
CA LEU A 203 -15.98 1.34 11.16
C LEU A 203 -16.60 2.45 12.04
N ARG A 204 -15.79 3.19 12.81
CA ARG A 204 -16.29 4.28 13.68
C ARG A 204 -16.28 5.62 12.98
N GLU A 205 -17.45 6.02 12.47
CA GLU A 205 -17.64 7.30 11.77
C GLU A 205 -17.18 8.53 12.59
N GLU A 206 -17.34 8.53 13.91
CA GLU A 206 -16.96 9.69 14.73
C GLU A 206 -15.44 9.92 14.76
N GLY A 207 -14.64 8.85 14.77
CA GLY A 207 -13.18 8.94 14.62
C GLY A 207 -12.79 9.58 13.28
N TRP A 208 -13.45 9.20 12.18
CA TRP A 208 -13.24 9.80 10.86
C TRP A 208 -13.69 11.27 10.80
N ARG A 209 -14.80 11.62 11.45
CA ARG A 209 -15.31 13.00 11.54
C ARG A 209 -14.32 13.91 12.26
N LEU A 210 -13.81 13.44 13.40
CA LEU A 210 -12.80 14.15 14.19
C LEU A 210 -11.47 14.25 13.44
N LEU A 211 -11.02 13.18 12.77
CA LEU A 211 -9.81 13.20 11.94
C LEU A 211 -9.93 14.24 10.81
N ALA A 212 -11.06 14.25 10.09
CA ALA A 212 -11.31 15.23 9.04
C ALA A 212 -11.32 16.67 9.59
N LEU A 213 -11.96 16.92 10.73
CA LEU A 213 -11.95 18.24 11.38
C LEU A 213 -10.54 18.67 11.83
N GLY A 214 -9.76 17.74 12.40
CA GLY A 214 -8.38 18.00 12.83
C GLY A 214 -7.44 18.29 11.67
N LEU A 215 -7.56 17.54 10.58
CA LEU A 215 -6.81 17.78 9.34
C LEU A 215 -7.20 19.12 8.71
N TYR A 216 -8.51 19.42 8.62
CA TYR A 216 -9.01 20.71 8.13
C TYR A 216 -8.45 21.89 8.93
N ARG A 217 -8.53 21.84 10.26
CA ARG A 217 -7.98 22.90 11.14
C ARG A 217 -6.45 22.99 11.16
N CYS A 218 -5.74 21.97 10.67
CA CYS A 218 -4.31 22.03 10.37
C CYS A 218 -3.99 22.65 8.99
N GLY A 219 -4.97 23.18 8.26
CA GLY A 219 -4.82 23.65 6.88
C GLY A 219 -4.76 22.53 5.83
N ARG A 220 -4.95 21.27 6.24
CA ARG A 220 -4.82 20.08 5.37
C ARG A 220 -6.18 19.66 4.80
N GLN A 221 -6.86 20.58 4.09
CA GLN A 221 -8.21 20.35 3.54
C GLN A 221 -8.27 19.12 2.61
N GLY A 222 -7.24 18.92 1.76
CA GLY A 222 -7.13 17.76 0.88
C GLY A 222 -7.08 16.44 1.64
N ASP A 223 -6.27 16.38 2.71
CA ASP A 223 -6.16 15.20 3.58
C ASP A 223 -7.46 14.93 4.35
N ALA A 224 -8.17 15.98 4.78
CA ALA A 224 -9.47 15.84 5.41
C ALA A 224 -10.50 15.19 4.46
N LEU A 225 -10.58 15.66 3.21
CA LEU A 225 -11.40 15.05 2.17
C LEU A 225 -10.90 13.65 1.76
N ALA A 226 -9.60 13.37 1.87
CA ALA A 226 -9.04 12.02 1.66
C ALA A 226 -9.39 11.07 2.81
N ALA A 227 -9.45 11.55 4.06
CA ALA A 227 -9.95 10.77 5.20
C ALA A 227 -11.43 10.43 5.05
N LEU A 228 -12.26 11.38 4.63
CA LEU A 228 -13.70 11.14 4.36
C LEU A 228 -13.92 10.19 3.17
N ARG A 229 -13.09 10.27 2.11
CA ARG A 229 -13.09 9.31 1.00
C ARG A 229 -12.69 7.90 1.47
N ARG A 230 -11.65 7.76 2.29
CA ARG A 230 -11.26 6.47 2.90
C ARG A 230 -12.38 5.89 3.75
N ALA A 231 -13.00 6.69 4.63
CA ALA A 231 -14.14 6.29 5.43
C ALA A 231 -15.31 5.76 4.55
N ARG A 232 -15.63 6.46 3.46
CA ARG A 232 -16.64 6.01 2.48
C ARG A 232 -16.30 4.67 1.85
N THR A 233 -15.07 4.48 1.40
CA THR A 233 -14.63 3.20 0.82
C THR A 233 -14.73 2.08 1.85
N THR A 234 -14.20 2.27 3.07
CA THR A 234 -14.24 1.22 4.10
C THR A 234 -15.66 0.87 4.55
N LEU A 235 -16.57 1.84 4.67
CA LEU A 235 -17.99 1.56 5.00
C LEU A 235 -18.73 0.85 3.85
N ALA A 236 -18.39 1.15 2.60
CA ALA A 236 -18.94 0.48 1.44
C ALA A 236 -18.42 -0.97 1.32
N ASP A 237 -17.12 -1.19 1.55
CA ASP A 237 -16.47 -2.49 1.38
C ASP A 237 -16.81 -3.46 2.53
N GLU A 238 -16.76 -3.00 3.78
CA GLU A 238 -16.96 -3.84 4.97
C GLU A 238 -18.43 -4.02 5.37
N LEU A 239 -19.27 -3.00 5.12
CA LEU A 239 -20.68 -2.98 5.59
C LEU A 239 -21.71 -2.79 4.46
N GLY A 240 -21.30 -2.46 3.23
CA GLY A 240 -22.21 -2.24 2.11
C GLY A 240 -23.08 -0.99 2.23
N ILE A 241 -22.68 0.01 3.04
CA ILE A 241 -23.47 1.21 3.34
C ILE A 241 -22.75 2.52 2.98
N ASP A 242 -23.54 3.54 2.63
CA ASP A 242 -23.06 4.91 2.51
C ASP A 242 -22.76 5.54 3.89
N PRO A 243 -21.81 6.50 4.00
CA PRO A 243 -21.55 7.24 5.23
C PRO A 243 -22.79 7.86 5.86
N GLY A 244 -22.84 7.88 7.19
CA GLY A 244 -23.87 8.53 7.98
C GLY A 244 -23.96 10.05 7.74
N PRO A 245 -25.03 10.69 8.26
CA PRO A 245 -25.26 12.12 8.07
C PRO A 245 -24.14 13.01 8.61
N ALA A 246 -23.43 12.59 9.66
CA ALA A 246 -22.36 13.36 10.26
C ALA A 246 -21.12 13.48 9.34
N LEU A 247 -20.71 12.39 8.69
CA LEU A 247 -19.62 12.42 7.70
C LEU A 247 -20.02 13.14 6.41
N ARG A 248 -21.24 12.93 5.92
CA ARG A 248 -21.75 13.68 4.76
C ARG A 248 -21.87 15.18 5.04
N LYS A 249 -22.26 15.57 6.26
CA LYS A 249 -22.26 16.99 6.66
C LYS A 249 -20.84 17.52 6.73
N MET A 250 -19.91 16.81 7.38
CA MET A 250 -18.50 17.24 7.45
C MET A 250 -17.88 17.39 6.05
N GLU A 251 -18.18 16.50 5.11
CA GLU A 251 -17.76 16.64 3.71
C GLU A 251 -18.34 17.90 3.05
N SER A 252 -19.63 18.17 3.26
CA SER A 252 -20.30 19.38 2.77
C SER A 252 -19.70 20.65 3.37
N ASP A 253 -19.61 20.72 4.70
CA ASP A 253 -19.09 21.86 5.46
C ASP A 253 -17.64 22.17 5.04
N ILE A 254 -16.80 21.13 4.83
CA ILE A 254 -15.42 21.29 4.35
C ILE A 254 -15.38 21.78 2.91
N LEU A 255 -16.26 21.29 2.03
CA LEU A 255 -16.34 21.73 0.63
C LEU A 255 -16.88 23.16 0.48
N SER A 256 -17.71 23.62 1.42
CA SER A 256 -18.22 25.00 1.48
C SER A 256 -17.35 25.96 2.30
N GLN A 257 -16.27 25.46 2.93
CA GLN A 257 -15.46 26.19 3.91
C GLN A 257 -16.34 26.89 4.98
N ASP A 258 -17.24 26.12 5.59
CA ASP A 258 -18.22 26.67 6.54
C ASP A 258 -17.51 27.32 7.75
N PRO A 259 -17.82 28.58 8.11
CA PRO A 259 -17.16 29.27 9.23
C PRO A 259 -17.25 28.57 10.59
N SER A 260 -18.21 27.65 10.79
CA SER A 260 -18.30 26.83 12.00
C SER A 260 -17.19 25.78 12.13
N LEU A 261 -16.46 25.50 11.04
CA LEU A 261 -15.27 24.64 11.06
C LEU A 261 -14.03 25.36 11.59
N GLU A 262 -13.95 26.69 11.50
CA GLU A 262 -12.83 27.44 12.05
C GLU A 262 -12.87 27.53 13.58
N LEU A 263 -11.75 27.93 14.18
CA LEU A 263 -11.63 28.08 15.63
C LEU A 263 -11.36 29.55 15.94
N VAL A 264 -12.38 30.25 16.45
CA VAL A 264 -12.30 31.68 16.78
C VAL A 264 -11.42 31.88 18.02
N LEU A 265 -10.10 31.93 17.81
CA LEU A 265 -9.13 32.26 18.83
C LEU A 265 -9.03 33.79 19.02
N PRO A 266 -9.03 34.31 20.26
CA PRO A 266 -8.87 35.73 20.51
C PRO A 266 -7.48 36.22 20.07
N GLN A 267 -7.45 37.16 19.14
CA GLN A 267 -6.22 37.66 18.52
C GLN A 267 -5.31 38.40 19.52
N ARG A 268 -3.98 38.25 19.35
CA ARG A 268 -2.96 39.11 19.97
C ARG A 268 -2.56 40.24 19.01
N PRO A 269 -2.32 41.47 19.51
CA PRO A 269 -2.04 42.62 18.66
C PRO A 269 -0.65 42.56 18.01
N ARG A 270 -0.57 42.94 16.73
CA ARG A 270 0.69 43.17 15.99
C ARG A 270 1.22 44.58 16.25
N PHE A 271 2.54 44.74 16.23
CA PHE A 271 3.23 46.05 16.30
C PHE A 271 3.49 46.61 14.89
N ALA A 272 3.61 47.93 14.79
CA ALA A 272 3.74 48.67 13.55
C ALA A 272 5.20 48.94 13.12
N GLU A 273 5.45 48.84 11.80
CA GLU A 273 6.20 49.75 10.90
C GLU A 273 7.54 50.43 11.31
N PRO A 274 8.47 50.69 10.35
CA PRO A 274 8.27 51.83 9.43
C PRO A 274 8.81 51.72 7.98
N ALA A 275 8.26 52.58 7.12
CA ALA A 275 8.53 52.73 5.68
C ALA A 275 9.88 53.35 5.26
N GLY A 276 10.22 53.29 3.96
CA GLY A 276 11.36 53.95 3.33
C GLY A 276 11.20 54.29 1.82
N THR A 277 11.71 55.44 1.38
CA THR A 277 11.51 56.07 0.04
C THR A 277 12.82 56.12 -0.82
N TRP A 278 12.89 56.46 -2.12
CA TRP A 278 11.95 57.25 -2.95
C TRP A 278 11.82 56.87 -4.46
N PRO A 279 12.65 57.31 -5.46
CA PRO A 279 12.10 57.59 -6.81
C PRO A 279 12.63 56.73 -7.99
N PRO A 280 11.93 56.72 -9.14
CA PRO A 280 12.18 55.84 -10.30
C PRO A 280 13.16 56.41 -11.36
N ARG A 281 13.60 55.55 -12.29
CA ARG A 281 14.31 55.93 -13.54
C ARG A 281 14.20 54.83 -14.63
N PRO A 282 14.50 55.09 -15.93
CA PRO A 282 13.44 55.06 -16.95
C PRO A 282 13.66 54.06 -18.11
N GLU A 283 12.61 53.92 -18.91
CA GLU A 283 12.47 53.02 -20.07
C GLU A 283 13.40 53.34 -21.27
N SER A 284 13.63 52.33 -22.11
CA SER A 284 14.11 52.43 -23.51
C SER A 284 13.86 51.09 -24.25
N PRO A 285 13.71 51.09 -25.59
CA PRO A 285 12.49 50.50 -26.18
C PRO A 285 12.60 49.10 -26.83
N THR A 286 11.43 48.63 -27.29
CA THR A 286 11.10 47.33 -27.87
C THR A 286 11.73 47.02 -29.25
N GLY A 287 11.64 45.74 -29.63
CA GLY A 287 11.71 45.26 -31.00
C GLY A 287 10.64 44.18 -31.20
N ASP A 288 9.75 44.36 -32.17
CA ASP A 288 8.38 43.83 -32.07
C ASP A 288 8.12 42.44 -32.67
N LEU A 289 7.28 41.68 -31.98
CA LEU A 289 6.25 40.82 -32.54
C LEU A 289 4.93 41.14 -31.80
N PRO A 290 3.75 41.07 -32.44
CA PRO A 290 2.50 41.50 -31.83
C PRO A 290 2.12 40.59 -30.65
N PRO A 291 2.01 41.12 -29.41
CA PRO A 291 1.61 40.30 -28.28
C PRO A 291 0.09 40.10 -28.29
N LEU A 292 -0.34 38.83 -28.25
CA LEU A 292 -1.55 38.48 -27.51
C LEU A 292 -1.39 39.07 -26.10
N ALA A 293 -2.41 39.79 -25.61
CA ALA A 293 -2.29 40.63 -24.42
C ALA A 293 -1.66 39.84 -23.25
N ALA A 294 -0.47 40.26 -22.82
CA ALA A 294 0.25 39.58 -21.78
C ALA A 294 -0.52 39.73 -20.45
N GLU A 295 -0.96 38.62 -19.88
CA GLU A 295 -1.49 38.64 -18.52
C GLU A 295 -0.47 39.28 -17.57
N PRO A 296 -0.90 40.15 -16.64
CA PRO A 296 0.00 40.75 -15.66
C PRO A 296 0.56 39.65 -14.75
N PHE A 297 1.88 39.51 -14.73
CA PHE A 297 2.64 38.69 -13.80
C PHE A 297 3.00 39.57 -12.60
N VAL A 298 2.41 39.28 -11.44
CA VAL A 298 2.41 40.17 -10.26
C VAL A 298 2.80 39.39 -9.01
N GLY A 299 3.64 39.98 -8.16
CA GLY A 299 3.93 39.47 -6.81
C GLY A 299 4.62 38.10 -6.75
N ARG A 300 5.34 37.70 -7.81
CA ARG A 300 5.97 36.38 -7.95
C ARG A 300 7.45 36.42 -8.36
N ASP A 301 8.08 37.59 -8.26
CA ASP A 301 9.47 37.79 -8.68
C ASP A 301 10.46 37.00 -7.81
N ALA A 302 10.23 36.91 -6.50
CA ALA A 302 11.07 36.13 -5.59
C ALA A 302 11.00 34.61 -5.86
N GLU A 303 9.87 34.11 -6.34
CA GLU A 303 9.66 32.72 -6.77
C GLU A 303 10.38 32.47 -8.10
N LEU A 304 10.25 33.41 -9.05
CA LEU A 304 10.88 33.34 -10.36
C LEU A 304 12.42 33.45 -10.27
N ASP A 305 12.94 34.33 -9.41
CA ASP A 305 14.37 34.47 -9.14
C ASP A 305 14.94 33.20 -8.49
N ARG A 306 14.20 32.55 -7.57
CA ARG A 306 14.58 31.26 -6.98
C ARG A 306 14.70 30.17 -8.05
N LEU A 307 13.74 30.08 -8.98
CA LEU A 307 13.79 29.12 -10.09
C LEU A 307 14.91 29.47 -11.09
N THR A 308 15.09 30.74 -11.43
CA THR A 308 16.14 31.21 -12.35
C THR A 308 17.53 30.98 -11.75
N GLY A 309 17.69 31.07 -10.42
CA GLY A 309 18.90 30.70 -9.68
C GLY A 309 19.29 29.22 -9.77
N ALA A 310 18.38 28.33 -10.19
CA ALA A 310 18.72 26.94 -10.53
C ALA A 310 19.49 26.82 -11.86
N ALA A 311 19.25 27.74 -12.81
CA ALA A 311 19.78 27.66 -14.17
C ALA A 311 21.33 27.61 -14.25
N PRO A 312 22.11 28.40 -13.48
CA PRO A 312 23.58 28.28 -13.44
C PRO A 312 24.09 26.91 -12.97
N HIS A 313 23.37 26.24 -12.08
CA HIS A 313 23.75 24.91 -11.58
C HIS A 313 23.65 23.85 -12.68
N ALA A 314 22.60 23.94 -13.50
CA ALA A 314 22.41 23.11 -14.69
C ALA A 314 23.42 23.45 -15.80
N MET A 315 23.69 24.73 -16.08
CA MET A 315 24.71 25.12 -17.08
C MET A 315 26.11 24.58 -16.76
N ALA A 316 26.43 24.37 -15.48
CA ALA A 316 27.67 23.72 -15.02
C ALA A 316 27.75 22.21 -15.34
N GLY A 317 26.77 21.63 -16.06
CA GLY A 317 26.76 20.23 -16.45
C GLY A 317 26.31 19.29 -15.35
N ARG A 318 25.34 19.72 -14.53
CA ARG A 318 24.74 18.91 -13.46
C ARG A 318 23.23 18.88 -13.61
N PHE A 319 22.63 17.70 -13.60
CA PHE A 319 21.17 17.59 -13.56
C PHE A 319 20.64 18.32 -12.32
N THR A 320 19.81 19.33 -12.54
CA THR A 320 19.22 20.15 -11.48
C THR A 320 17.71 19.98 -11.53
N ALA A 321 17.07 19.81 -10.38
CA ALA A 321 15.62 19.70 -10.28
C ALA A 321 15.05 20.85 -9.45
N ALA A 322 13.84 21.27 -9.79
CA ALA A 322 13.02 22.19 -9.02
C ALA A 322 11.60 21.63 -8.86
N VAL A 323 10.98 21.88 -7.72
CA VAL A 323 9.61 21.47 -7.40
C VAL A 323 8.81 22.73 -7.05
N VAL A 324 7.75 22.98 -7.82
CA VAL A 324 6.81 24.08 -7.62
C VAL A 324 5.51 23.49 -7.06
N SER A 325 5.22 23.79 -5.79
CA SER A 325 4.01 23.32 -5.11
C SER A 325 3.06 24.47 -4.79
N GLY A 326 1.85 24.15 -4.36
CA GLY A 326 0.80 25.13 -4.01
C GLY A 326 -0.56 24.74 -4.55
N ASP A 327 -1.58 25.49 -4.14
CA ASP A 327 -2.99 25.17 -4.38
C ASP A 327 -3.43 25.28 -5.86
N PRO A 328 -4.59 24.72 -6.23
CA PRO A 328 -5.30 25.10 -7.45
C PRO A 328 -5.43 26.62 -7.56
N GLY A 329 -5.20 27.19 -8.75
CA GLY A 329 -5.27 28.64 -8.98
C GLY A 329 -4.07 29.47 -8.49
N ALA A 330 -3.13 28.89 -7.71
CA ALA A 330 -1.99 29.62 -7.12
C ALA A 330 -0.98 30.23 -8.12
N GLY A 331 -1.12 29.96 -9.43
CA GLY A 331 -0.27 30.51 -10.49
C GLY A 331 0.94 29.65 -10.90
N LYS A 332 0.96 28.36 -10.54
CA LYS A 332 2.06 27.42 -10.86
C LYS A 332 2.45 27.42 -12.34
N THR A 333 1.48 27.18 -13.23
CA THR A 333 1.66 27.20 -14.69
C THR A 333 2.14 28.56 -15.19
N THR A 334 1.60 29.66 -14.67
CA THR A 334 2.02 31.03 -15.04
C THR A 334 3.49 31.29 -14.69
N LEU A 335 3.92 30.89 -13.48
CA LEU A 335 5.31 31.01 -13.03
C LEU A 335 6.27 30.18 -13.90
N VAL A 336 5.92 28.94 -14.22
CA VAL A 336 6.80 28.07 -15.02
C VAL A 336 6.81 28.46 -16.50
N ARG A 337 5.69 28.97 -17.03
CA ARG A 337 5.65 29.63 -18.36
C ARG A 337 6.57 30.85 -18.41
N GLN A 338 6.56 31.69 -17.36
CA GLN A 338 7.44 32.86 -17.28
C GLN A 338 8.92 32.45 -17.21
N LEU A 339 9.26 31.42 -16.42
CA LEU A 339 10.60 30.82 -16.42
C LEU A 339 11.02 30.32 -17.81
N GLY A 340 10.10 29.67 -18.54
CA GLY A 340 10.31 29.21 -19.90
C GLY A 340 10.67 30.35 -20.86
N LEU A 341 9.94 31.46 -20.80
CA LEU A 341 10.24 32.68 -21.58
C LEU A 341 11.60 33.26 -21.20
N THR A 342 11.90 33.40 -19.89
CA THR A 342 13.15 33.95 -19.37
C THR A 342 14.38 33.12 -19.78
N LEU A 343 14.29 31.79 -19.74
CA LEU A 343 15.38 30.89 -20.14
C LEU A 343 15.45 30.71 -21.67
N GLY A 344 14.32 30.75 -22.38
CA GLY A 344 14.27 30.76 -23.84
C GLY A 344 15.01 31.95 -24.45
N ALA A 345 14.86 33.15 -23.86
CA ALA A 345 15.65 34.34 -24.21
C ALA A 345 17.17 34.13 -24.00
N GLN A 346 17.56 33.24 -23.09
CA GLN A 346 18.96 32.82 -22.83
C GLN A 346 19.40 31.62 -23.69
N ARG A 347 18.64 31.28 -24.75
CA ARG A 347 18.89 30.17 -25.70
C ARG A 347 18.82 28.78 -25.09
N TRP A 348 18.02 28.60 -24.04
CA TRP A 348 17.65 27.27 -23.58
C TRP A 348 16.65 26.61 -24.54
N ILE A 349 16.72 25.29 -24.67
CA ILE A 349 15.67 24.51 -25.32
C ILE A 349 14.64 24.17 -24.25
N THR A 350 13.43 24.69 -24.41
CA THR A 350 12.32 24.51 -23.45
C THR A 350 11.33 23.49 -23.98
N ALA A 351 11.02 22.45 -23.20
CA ALA A 351 9.99 21.47 -23.50
C ALA A 351 9.12 21.25 -22.26
N SER A 352 7.80 21.19 -22.47
CA SER A 352 6.80 21.01 -21.41
C SER A 352 5.85 19.88 -21.76
N GLY A 353 5.45 19.11 -20.75
CA GLY A 353 4.36 18.14 -20.86
C GLY A 353 3.45 18.19 -19.64
N GLY A 354 2.15 18.09 -19.85
CA GLY A 354 1.15 18.02 -18.78
C GLY A 354 0.85 16.57 -18.42
N CYS A 355 0.63 16.31 -17.13
CA CYS A 355 -0.02 15.08 -16.66
C CYS A 355 -1.53 15.36 -16.59
N PRO A 356 -2.37 14.86 -17.52
CA PRO A 356 -3.79 15.17 -17.53
C PRO A 356 -4.58 14.32 -16.51
N ASP A 357 -5.62 14.90 -15.93
CA ASP A 357 -6.61 14.21 -15.07
C ASP A 357 -7.44 13.13 -15.81
N SER A 358 -7.31 13.03 -17.14
CA SER A 358 -8.14 12.15 -17.94
C SER A 358 -7.45 10.81 -18.23
N SER A 359 -8.20 9.71 -18.08
CA SER A 359 -7.78 8.41 -18.62
C SER A 359 -7.93 8.32 -20.15
N ALA A 360 -7.98 9.48 -20.83
CA ALA A 360 -8.18 9.61 -22.27
C ALA A 360 -6.84 9.73 -23.01
N THR A 361 -5.72 9.93 -22.30
CA THR A 361 -4.38 9.96 -22.91
C THR A 361 -3.62 8.65 -22.72
N PRO A 362 -2.77 8.25 -23.69
CA PRO A 362 -1.88 7.09 -23.55
C PRO A 362 -0.87 7.23 -22.38
N PRO A 363 -0.44 6.13 -21.72
CA PRO A 363 0.55 6.17 -20.66
C PRO A 363 1.87 6.85 -21.08
N GLY A 364 2.50 7.59 -20.17
CA GLY A 364 3.70 8.37 -20.48
C GLY A 364 3.44 9.68 -21.24
N TRP A 365 2.20 10.19 -21.31
CA TRP A 365 1.83 11.31 -22.21
C TRP A 365 2.69 12.56 -22.02
N ALA A 366 2.96 12.99 -20.79
CA ALA A 366 3.82 14.15 -20.52
C ALA A 366 5.21 14.00 -21.17
N TRP A 367 5.75 12.78 -21.24
CA TRP A 367 7.00 12.50 -21.95
C TRP A 367 6.83 12.48 -23.46
N VAL A 368 5.67 12.07 -23.99
CA VAL A 368 5.37 12.19 -25.43
C VAL A 368 5.37 13.66 -25.85
N GLU A 369 4.75 14.55 -25.08
CA GLU A 369 4.74 15.99 -25.37
C GLU A 369 6.16 16.58 -25.33
N VAL A 370 6.92 16.33 -24.26
CA VAL A 370 8.32 16.75 -24.14
C VAL A 370 9.16 16.21 -25.31
N LEU A 371 9.05 14.93 -25.65
CA LEU A 371 9.80 14.32 -26.74
C LEU A 371 9.39 14.89 -28.10
N ARG A 372 8.10 15.13 -28.37
CA ARG A 372 7.61 15.75 -29.61
C ARG A 372 8.19 17.16 -29.79
N THR A 373 8.21 17.98 -28.73
CA THR A 373 8.84 19.32 -28.77
C THR A 373 10.34 19.23 -29.07
N LEU A 374 11.06 18.30 -28.41
CA LEU A 374 12.49 18.09 -28.64
C LEU A 374 12.80 17.55 -30.04
N VAL A 375 11.99 16.60 -30.54
CA VAL A 375 12.10 16.03 -31.89
C VAL A 375 11.78 17.05 -32.97
N ALA A 376 10.79 17.93 -32.78
CA ALA A 376 10.54 19.05 -33.70
C ALA A 376 11.73 20.02 -33.76
N ALA A 377 12.46 20.21 -32.65
CA ALA A 377 13.60 21.12 -32.56
C ALA A 377 14.94 20.51 -33.04
N ARG A 378 15.10 19.18 -33.07
CA ARG A 378 16.40 18.50 -33.33
C ARG A 378 16.36 17.22 -34.17
N GLY A 379 15.18 16.66 -34.45
CA GLY A 379 15.03 15.33 -35.06
C GLY A 379 15.36 14.19 -34.08
N THR A 380 14.98 12.96 -34.43
CA THR A 380 15.16 11.77 -33.57
C THR A 380 16.59 11.22 -33.54
N GLY A 381 17.35 11.38 -34.63
CA GLY A 381 18.71 10.85 -34.76
C GLY A 381 18.78 9.32 -34.59
N GLU A 382 19.84 8.84 -33.94
CA GLU A 382 20.04 7.40 -33.67
C GLU A 382 19.00 6.79 -32.69
N TYR A 383 18.23 7.63 -31.99
CA TYR A 383 17.27 7.20 -30.97
C TYR A 383 15.88 6.86 -31.53
N GLY A 384 15.62 7.10 -32.82
CA GLY A 384 14.28 6.96 -33.43
C GLY A 384 13.60 5.62 -33.13
N THR A 385 14.27 4.50 -33.44
CA THR A 385 13.72 3.15 -33.19
C THR A 385 13.47 2.86 -31.70
N LEU A 386 14.27 3.43 -30.80
CA LEU A 386 14.15 3.21 -29.36
C LEU A 386 13.10 4.11 -28.69
N LEU A 387 12.75 5.24 -29.32
CA LEU A 387 11.69 6.16 -28.88
C LEU A 387 10.34 5.89 -29.54
N ALA A 388 10.30 5.09 -30.61
CA ALA A 388 9.10 4.72 -31.35
C ALA A 388 7.95 4.16 -30.48
N PRO A 389 8.16 3.43 -29.37
CA PRO A 389 7.06 3.04 -28.47
C PRO A 389 6.29 4.22 -27.85
N LEU A 390 6.95 5.36 -27.62
CA LEU A 390 6.31 6.58 -27.07
C LEU A 390 5.84 7.54 -28.18
N LEU A 391 6.59 7.65 -29.27
CA LEU A 391 6.30 8.59 -30.37
C LEU A 391 5.23 8.06 -31.33
N ASP A 392 5.33 6.79 -31.70
CA ASP A 392 4.63 6.15 -32.83
C ASP A 392 3.81 4.91 -32.41
N ASP A 393 3.76 4.58 -31.11
CA ASP A 393 3.15 3.37 -30.55
C ASP A 393 3.63 2.05 -31.18
N ALA A 394 4.88 2.02 -31.65
CA ALA A 394 5.50 0.86 -32.26
C ALA A 394 5.54 -0.35 -31.30
N ALA A 395 5.35 -1.55 -31.85
CA ALA A 395 5.50 -2.78 -31.07
C ALA A 395 6.96 -2.98 -30.60
N PRO A 396 7.18 -3.53 -29.39
CA PRO A 396 8.49 -4.03 -28.99
C PRO A 396 9.03 -5.04 -30.02
N GLY A 397 10.35 -5.07 -30.20
CA GLY A 397 10.98 -6.10 -31.04
C GLY A 397 10.89 -7.48 -30.39
N ASP A 398 11.02 -8.55 -31.19
CA ASP A 398 10.88 -9.93 -30.69
C ASP A 398 11.95 -10.31 -29.63
N ASP A 399 13.12 -9.65 -29.65
CA ASP A 399 14.21 -9.82 -28.67
C ASP A 399 14.02 -9.02 -27.36
N ASP A 400 12.96 -8.21 -27.24
CA ASP A 400 12.78 -7.28 -26.14
C ASP A 400 12.08 -7.92 -24.91
N ASP A 401 12.87 -8.53 -24.01
CA ASP A 401 12.40 -8.90 -22.65
C ASP A 401 11.72 -7.69 -21.98
N GLN A 402 10.56 -7.92 -21.36
CA GLN A 402 9.66 -6.88 -20.83
C GLN A 402 10.35 -5.97 -19.81
N ALA A 403 11.09 -6.56 -18.85
CA ALA A 403 11.83 -5.80 -17.84
C ALA A 403 13.02 -5.02 -18.43
N SER A 404 13.61 -5.54 -19.50
CA SER A 404 14.71 -4.91 -20.22
C SER A 404 14.23 -3.81 -21.17
N GLY A 405 13.02 -3.95 -21.74
CA GLY A 405 12.42 -3.06 -22.74
C GLY A 405 12.01 -1.71 -22.15
N GLY A 406 11.29 -1.72 -21.02
CA GLY A 406 11.00 -0.50 -20.27
C GLY A 406 12.28 0.26 -19.89
N PHE A 407 13.29 -0.45 -19.39
CA PHE A 407 14.59 0.16 -19.07
C PHE A 407 15.35 0.69 -20.30
N ARG A 408 15.32 -0.03 -21.44
CA ARG A 408 15.90 0.44 -22.72
C ARG A 408 15.22 1.73 -23.17
N LEU A 409 13.88 1.79 -23.12
CA LEU A 409 13.09 2.97 -23.44
C LEU A 409 13.46 4.15 -22.53
N HIS A 410 13.49 3.95 -21.21
CA HIS A 410 13.88 5.00 -20.25
C HIS A 410 15.31 5.51 -20.50
N ARG A 411 16.23 4.59 -20.79
CA ARG A 411 17.62 4.93 -21.14
C ARG A 411 17.73 5.64 -22.49
N ALA A 412 16.86 5.33 -23.46
CA ALA A 412 16.80 6.03 -24.74
C ALA A 412 16.30 7.47 -24.57
N VAL A 413 15.25 7.68 -23.77
CA VAL A 413 14.76 9.03 -23.39
C VAL A 413 15.86 9.84 -22.72
N GLY A 414 16.52 9.28 -21.70
CA GLY A 414 17.64 9.95 -21.03
C GLY A 414 18.84 10.19 -21.96
N GLY A 415 19.20 9.24 -22.83
CA GLY A 415 20.28 9.37 -23.80
C GLY A 415 20.02 10.45 -24.86
N TYR A 416 18.78 10.52 -25.35
CA TYR A 416 18.33 11.53 -26.31
C TYR A 416 18.35 12.94 -25.69
N ILE A 417 17.79 13.10 -24.48
CA ILE A 417 17.86 14.37 -23.73
C ILE A 417 19.33 14.77 -23.46
N ALA A 418 20.19 13.82 -23.06
CA ALA A 418 21.61 14.08 -22.88
C ALA A 418 22.34 14.45 -24.18
N ALA A 419 21.90 13.91 -25.33
CA ALA A 419 22.44 14.28 -26.63
C ALA A 419 22.14 15.74 -26.97
N ILE A 420 20.90 16.18 -26.77
CA ILE A 420 20.49 17.59 -26.95
C ILE A 420 21.21 18.50 -25.94
N ALA A 421 21.30 18.07 -24.67
CA ALA A 421 21.94 18.83 -23.59
C ALA A 421 23.46 19.05 -23.76
N ARG A 422 24.12 18.37 -24.71
CA ARG A 422 25.50 18.66 -25.13
C ARG A 422 25.60 19.93 -25.97
N GLU A 423 24.58 20.25 -26.76
CA GLU A 423 24.55 21.41 -27.67
C GLU A 423 24.07 22.68 -26.97
N ALA A 424 22.95 22.60 -26.23
CA ALA A 424 22.32 23.71 -25.53
C ALA A 424 21.71 23.22 -24.21
N PRO A 425 21.63 24.07 -23.16
CA PRO A 425 20.96 23.68 -21.93
C PRO A 425 19.46 23.45 -22.16
N VAL A 426 18.89 22.45 -21.50
CA VAL A 426 17.50 22.02 -21.68
C VAL A 426 16.70 22.28 -20.41
N LEU A 427 15.56 22.97 -20.55
CA LEU A 427 14.52 23.07 -19.54
C LEU A 427 13.44 22.03 -19.88
N ILE A 428 13.17 21.11 -18.94
CA ILE A 428 12.05 20.18 -19.02
C ILE A 428 11.05 20.57 -17.94
N VAL A 429 9.79 20.75 -18.33
CA VAL A 429 8.68 21.02 -17.42
C VAL A 429 7.72 19.83 -17.44
N LEU A 430 7.40 19.29 -16.27
CA LEU A 430 6.30 18.36 -16.08
C LEU A 430 5.25 19.04 -15.20
N GLU A 431 4.08 19.31 -15.77
CA GLU A 431 2.99 19.93 -15.03
C GLU A 431 2.06 18.89 -14.40
N ASP A 432 1.51 19.24 -13.23
CA ASP A 432 0.45 18.53 -12.53
C ASP A 432 0.78 17.06 -12.16
N LEU A 433 1.97 16.80 -11.58
CA LEU A 433 2.49 15.46 -11.24
C LEU A 433 1.54 14.57 -10.40
N HIS A 434 0.60 15.15 -9.66
CA HIS A 434 -0.44 14.44 -8.93
C HIS A 434 -1.35 13.57 -9.83
N TRP A 435 -1.42 13.89 -11.12
CA TRP A 435 -2.11 13.11 -12.15
C TRP A 435 -1.20 12.21 -13.00
N ALA A 436 0.09 12.11 -12.67
CA ALA A 436 1.04 11.31 -13.45
C ALA A 436 0.76 9.79 -13.34
N ASP A 437 0.72 9.12 -14.50
CA ASP A 437 0.67 7.66 -14.66
C ASP A 437 1.98 6.96 -14.25
N ASP A 438 1.94 5.63 -14.05
CA ASP A 438 3.10 4.88 -13.56
C ASP A 438 4.28 4.94 -14.53
N GLN A 439 4.03 4.99 -15.85
CA GLN A 439 5.11 5.08 -16.85
C GLN A 439 5.74 6.48 -16.86
N THR A 440 4.95 7.55 -16.65
CA THR A 440 5.45 8.90 -16.41
C THR A 440 6.32 8.96 -15.15
N ILE A 441 5.87 8.33 -14.06
CA ILE A 441 6.58 8.23 -12.78
C ILE A 441 7.85 7.38 -12.87
N ALA A 442 7.84 6.28 -13.61
CA ALA A 442 8.99 5.41 -13.80
C ALA A 442 10.11 6.10 -14.61
N LEU A 443 9.75 6.79 -15.70
CA LEU A 443 10.67 7.65 -16.44
C LEU A 443 11.28 8.75 -15.54
N LEU A 444 10.44 9.46 -14.79
CA LEU A 444 10.88 10.51 -13.87
C LEU A 444 11.84 9.98 -12.78
N ARG A 445 11.61 8.76 -12.27
CA ARG A 445 12.49 8.08 -11.32
C ARG A 445 13.86 7.74 -11.92
N ALA A 446 13.91 7.32 -13.19
CA ALA A 446 15.14 6.92 -13.87
C ALA A 446 16.04 8.11 -14.26
N LEU A 447 15.44 9.22 -14.70
CA LEU A 447 16.15 10.34 -15.32
C LEU A 447 17.29 10.97 -14.48
N PRO A 448 17.16 11.21 -13.16
CA PRO A 448 18.26 11.79 -12.36
C PRO A 448 19.56 10.99 -12.45
N SER A 449 19.47 9.66 -12.54
CA SER A 449 20.65 8.78 -12.68
C SER A 449 21.21 8.77 -14.10
N LEU A 450 20.34 8.87 -15.11
CA LEU A 450 20.71 8.89 -16.52
C LEU A 450 21.31 10.22 -16.97
N LEU A 451 20.86 11.33 -16.37
CA LEU A 451 21.19 12.70 -16.77
C LEU A 451 22.18 13.40 -15.82
N ALA A 452 22.69 12.74 -14.77
CA ALA A 452 23.44 13.37 -13.68
C ALA A 452 24.52 14.40 -14.10
N ALA A 453 25.23 14.15 -15.21
CA ALA A 453 26.27 15.02 -15.77
C ALA A 453 25.84 15.86 -17.00
N SER A 454 24.53 16.08 -17.18
CA SER A 454 23.93 16.79 -18.32
C SER A 454 23.46 18.20 -17.94
N ARG A 455 23.39 19.10 -18.92
CA ARG A 455 22.91 20.48 -18.75
C ARG A 455 21.39 20.56 -18.79
N VAL A 456 20.74 19.97 -17.79
CA VAL A 456 19.27 19.84 -17.73
C VAL A 456 18.75 20.45 -16.43
N LEU A 457 17.78 21.34 -16.55
CA LEU A 457 16.91 21.78 -15.46
C LEU A 457 15.56 21.11 -15.64
N LEU A 458 15.17 20.26 -14.69
CA LEU A 458 13.83 19.70 -14.60
C LEU A 458 13.01 20.55 -13.62
N VAL A 459 11.82 20.97 -14.02
CA VAL A 459 10.82 21.60 -13.16
C VAL A 459 9.60 20.70 -13.10
N VAL A 460 9.13 20.38 -11.90
CA VAL A 460 7.92 19.59 -11.67
C VAL A 460 6.92 20.45 -10.91
N THR A 461 5.68 20.55 -11.39
CA THR A 461 4.59 21.19 -10.63
C THR A 461 3.71 20.13 -9.95
N CYS A 462 3.28 20.40 -8.72
CA CYS A 462 2.39 19.51 -7.97
C CYS A 462 1.45 20.30 -7.06
N ARG A 463 0.44 19.61 -6.51
CA ARG A 463 -0.40 20.12 -5.42
C ARG A 463 0.03 19.41 -4.13
N ASP A 464 0.13 20.16 -3.03
CA ASP A 464 0.47 19.57 -1.75
C ASP A 464 -0.76 18.82 -1.18
N GLY A 465 -0.56 17.60 -0.68
CA GLY A 465 -1.64 16.75 -0.14
C GLY A 465 -2.45 15.92 -1.15
N GLU A 466 -2.21 16.03 -2.46
CA GLU A 466 -2.89 15.21 -3.49
C GLU A 466 -2.02 14.06 -4.06
N LEU A 467 -0.84 13.80 -3.46
CA LEU A 467 0.13 12.83 -3.97
C LEU A 467 -0.07 11.43 -3.38
N ASN A 468 0.04 10.40 -4.23
CA ASN A 468 0.07 9.01 -3.80
C ASN A 468 1.49 8.57 -3.33
N ASP A 469 1.61 7.34 -2.82
CA ASP A 469 2.88 6.78 -2.33
C ASP A 469 3.99 6.78 -3.41
N GLN A 470 3.67 6.44 -4.66
CA GLN A 470 4.67 6.36 -5.74
C GLN A 470 5.19 7.75 -6.16
N GLN A 471 4.29 8.72 -6.26
CA GLN A 471 4.61 10.12 -6.55
C GLN A 471 5.44 10.72 -5.41
N SER A 472 5.07 10.41 -4.16
CA SER A 472 5.80 10.81 -2.95
C SER A 472 7.22 10.20 -2.90
N ASP A 473 7.36 8.91 -3.23
CA ASP A 473 8.66 8.23 -3.34
C ASP A 473 9.56 8.87 -4.41
N VAL A 474 8.99 9.32 -5.54
CA VAL A 474 9.74 10.04 -6.58
C VAL A 474 10.12 11.47 -6.15
N LEU A 475 9.24 12.22 -5.48
CA LEU A 475 9.63 13.50 -4.88
C LEU A 475 10.69 13.33 -3.78
N ALA A 476 10.66 12.22 -3.02
CA ALA A 476 11.69 11.88 -2.04
C ALA A 476 13.02 11.45 -2.70
N ALA A 477 12.97 10.81 -3.87
CA ALA A 477 14.16 10.53 -4.67
C ALA A 477 14.77 11.81 -5.23
N LEU A 478 13.95 12.72 -5.78
CA LEU A 478 14.38 14.05 -6.24
C LEU A 478 14.92 14.90 -5.08
N ALA A 479 14.34 14.81 -3.88
CA ALA A 479 14.82 15.53 -2.69
C ALA A 479 16.31 15.27 -2.36
N ARG A 480 16.82 14.06 -2.67
CA ARG A 480 18.23 13.69 -2.45
C ARG A 480 19.21 14.46 -3.34
N LEU A 481 18.72 15.13 -4.38
CA LEU A 481 19.51 15.99 -5.28
C LEU A 481 19.67 17.42 -4.73
N GLY A 482 18.98 17.78 -3.64
CA GLY A 482 18.86 19.16 -3.16
C GLY A 482 18.10 20.07 -4.13
N PRO A 483 16.87 19.72 -4.55
CA PRO A 483 16.13 20.47 -5.55
C PRO A 483 15.68 21.82 -5.01
N VAL A 484 15.57 22.82 -5.89
CA VAL A 484 14.98 24.12 -5.53
C VAL A 484 13.49 23.91 -5.28
N ARG A 485 13.02 24.21 -4.06
CA ARG A 485 11.60 24.11 -3.69
C ARG A 485 10.97 25.50 -3.63
N VAL A 486 9.84 25.65 -4.31
CA VAL A 486 9.07 26.89 -4.37
C VAL A 486 7.61 26.54 -4.08
N GLY A 487 7.17 26.78 -2.84
CA GLY A 487 5.75 26.74 -2.49
C GLY A 487 5.08 28.06 -2.87
N LEU A 488 3.91 27.99 -3.49
CA LEU A 488 3.09 29.15 -3.86
C LEU A 488 1.92 29.30 -2.89
N GLU A 489 2.11 30.18 -1.90
CA GLU A 489 1.04 30.69 -1.04
C GLU A 489 0.21 31.76 -1.77
N GLY A 490 -0.84 32.29 -1.14
CA GLY A 490 -1.58 33.44 -1.67
C GLY A 490 -0.68 34.67 -1.92
N LEU A 491 -1.12 35.55 -2.82
CA LEU A 491 -0.51 36.86 -2.99
C LEU A 491 -0.74 37.73 -1.75
N ASP A 492 0.25 38.57 -1.41
CA ASP A 492 0.09 39.57 -0.35
C ASP A 492 -0.87 40.71 -0.78
N GLY A 493 -1.25 41.56 0.18
CA GLY A 493 -2.21 42.64 -0.06
C GLY A 493 -1.77 43.63 -1.14
N ASP A 494 -0.47 43.90 -1.28
CA ASP A 494 0.07 44.84 -2.27
C ASP A 494 0.01 44.25 -3.69
N ALA A 495 0.39 42.97 -3.82
CA ALA A 495 0.28 42.20 -5.05
C ALA A 495 -1.19 41.95 -5.46
N VAL A 496 -2.09 41.72 -4.50
CA VAL A 496 -3.54 41.68 -4.76
C VAL A 496 -4.04 43.04 -5.23
N ALA A 497 -3.65 44.14 -4.59
CA ALA A 497 -4.02 45.49 -5.01
C ALA A 497 -3.52 45.80 -6.44
N GLU A 498 -2.31 45.37 -6.79
CA GLU A 498 -1.77 45.50 -8.15
C GLU A 498 -2.51 44.63 -9.16
N LEU A 499 -2.80 43.37 -8.83
CA LEU A 499 -3.58 42.47 -9.69
C LEU A 499 -5.01 42.99 -9.89
N VAL A 500 -5.65 43.56 -8.86
CA VAL A 500 -6.95 44.24 -8.97
C VAL A 500 -6.85 45.45 -9.90
N ARG A 501 -5.86 46.34 -9.72
CA ARG A 501 -5.65 47.50 -10.61
C ARG A 501 -5.36 47.12 -12.07
N ALA A 502 -4.70 45.98 -12.30
CA ALA A 502 -4.36 45.50 -13.64
C ALA A 502 -5.51 44.74 -14.32
N THR A 503 -6.51 44.27 -13.58
CA THR A 503 -7.60 43.42 -14.09
C THR A 503 -8.98 44.09 -14.06
N CYS A 504 -9.22 45.02 -13.13
CA CYS A 504 -10.51 45.68 -12.93
C CYS A 504 -10.66 46.91 -13.82
N VAL A 505 -11.85 47.09 -14.39
CA VAL A 505 -12.20 48.27 -15.20
C VAL A 505 -12.69 49.44 -14.31
N ARG A 506 -13.23 49.14 -13.12
CA ARG A 506 -13.69 50.13 -12.12
C ARG A 506 -12.56 50.53 -11.16
N GLU A 507 -12.63 51.73 -10.58
CA GLU A 507 -11.87 52.00 -9.36
C GLU A 507 -12.43 51.15 -8.20
N VAL A 508 -11.54 50.55 -7.42
CA VAL A 508 -11.85 49.79 -6.21
C VAL A 508 -11.25 50.53 -5.01
N ASP A 509 -11.98 50.67 -3.90
CA ASP A 509 -11.43 51.27 -2.68
C ASP A 509 -10.53 50.31 -1.86
N GLU A 510 -9.68 50.86 -1.00
CA GLU A 510 -8.72 50.06 -0.20
C GLU A 510 -9.44 49.08 0.74
N ASP A 511 -10.60 49.46 1.28
CA ASP A 511 -11.44 48.59 2.12
C ASP A 511 -12.01 47.40 1.31
N ALA A 512 -12.42 47.62 0.05
CA ALA A 512 -12.81 46.54 -0.86
C ALA A 512 -11.64 45.63 -1.23
N VAL A 513 -10.42 46.18 -1.45
CA VAL A 513 -9.23 45.35 -1.68
C VAL A 513 -8.93 44.48 -0.46
N GLY A 514 -9.00 45.03 0.77
CA GLY A 514 -8.88 44.26 2.00
C GLY A 514 -9.92 43.13 2.09
N THR A 515 -11.18 43.44 1.76
CA THR A 515 -12.28 42.45 1.69
C THR A 515 -12.00 41.36 0.64
N ILE A 516 -11.44 41.70 -0.51
CA ILE A 516 -11.04 40.73 -1.55
C ILE A 516 -9.91 39.84 -1.02
N VAL A 517 -8.90 40.38 -0.34
CA VAL A 517 -7.81 39.58 0.26
C VAL A 517 -8.36 38.58 1.28
N GLU A 518 -9.19 39.04 2.22
CA GLU A 518 -9.79 38.17 3.25
C GLU A 518 -10.63 37.03 2.65
N ARG A 519 -11.43 37.32 1.61
CA ARG A 519 -12.34 36.34 1.00
C ARG A 519 -11.69 35.40 -0.01
N THR A 520 -10.52 35.75 -0.54
CA THR A 520 -9.81 34.95 -1.56
C THR A 520 -8.57 34.24 -1.01
N GLY A 521 -8.15 34.56 0.21
CA GLY A 521 -6.86 34.12 0.75
C GLY A 521 -5.66 34.59 -0.09
N GLY A 522 -5.84 35.64 -0.91
CA GLY A 522 -4.85 36.09 -1.89
C GLY A 522 -4.65 35.17 -3.10
N ASN A 523 -5.48 34.14 -3.30
CA ASN A 523 -5.32 33.22 -4.45
C ASN A 523 -5.52 34.00 -5.77
N PRO A 524 -4.52 34.04 -6.69
CA PRO A 524 -4.59 34.84 -7.91
C PRO A 524 -5.82 34.56 -8.78
N PHE A 525 -6.25 33.30 -8.85
CA PHE A 525 -7.44 32.90 -9.62
C PHE A 525 -8.71 33.45 -8.97
N PHE A 526 -8.88 33.32 -7.64
CA PHE A 526 -10.05 33.85 -6.95
C PHE A 526 -10.10 35.38 -6.97
N VAL A 527 -8.96 36.07 -6.85
CA VAL A 527 -8.87 37.54 -6.96
C VAL A 527 -9.35 38.01 -8.34
N ARG A 528 -8.80 37.44 -9.42
CA ARG A 528 -9.23 37.75 -10.80
C ARG A 528 -10.73 37.49 -10.97
N GLU A 529 -11.21 36.39 -10.43
CA GLU A 529 -12.60 35.97 -10.59
C GLU A 529 -13.59 36.84 -9.81
N THR A 530 -13.23 37.26 -8.60
CA THR A 530 -13.97 38.25 -7.82
C THR A 530 -14.04 39.60 -8.55
N VAL A 531 -12.93 40.07 -9.12
CA VAL A 531 -12.87 41.29 -9.93
C VAL A 531 -13.78 41.21 -11.15
N ARG A 532 -13.71 40.10 -11.91
CA ARG A 532 -14.57 39.88 -13.08
C ARG A 532 -16.07 39.82 -12.73
N LEU A 533 -16.42 39.35 -11.52
CA LEU A 533 -17.81 39.43 -11.03
C LEU A 533 -18.23 40.88 -10.77
N LEU A 534 -17.42 41.68 -10.07
CA LEU A 534 -17.73 43.08 -9.70
C LEU A 534 -17.89 44.01 -10.91
N ASP A 535 -17.10 43.80 -11.97
CA ASP A 535 -17.25 44.50 -13.25
C ASP A 535 -18.52 44.07 -14.02
N SER A 536 -19.14 42.95 -13.65
CA SER A 536 -20.36 42.41 -14.27
C SER A 536 -21.65 42.61 -13.46
N GLU A 537 -21.57 43.16 -12.23
CA GLU A 537 -22.73 43.34 -11.33
C GLU A 537 -23.08 44.81 -11.05
N GLY A 538 -22.08 45.70 -10.92
CA GLY A 538 -22.30 47.10 -10.53
C GLY A 538 -22.19 48.14 -11.66
N GLY A 539 -22.98 49.21 -11.55
CA GLY A 539 -22.95 50.35 -12.48
C GLY A 539 -21.67 51.20 -12.40
N GLY A 540 -21.53 52.16 -13.32
CA GLY A 540 -20.29 52.91 -13.61
C GLY A 540 -19.76 53.89 -12.53
N GLY A 541 -19.66 53.46 -11.28
CA GLY A 541 -19.01 54.14 -10.16
C GLY A 541 -18.00 53.24 -9.45
N ARG A 542 -17.32 53.80 -8.44
CA ARG A 542 -16.29 53.13 -7.63
C ARG A 542 -16.88 51.97 -6.82
N ALA A 543 -16.23 50.81 -6.84
CA ALA A 543 -16.64 49.62 -6.09
C ALA A 543 -16.25 49.74 -4.61
N THR A 544 -17.13 49.27 -3.72
CA THR A 544 -16.98 49.39 -2.26
C THR A 544 -17.02 48.05 -1.55
N ALA A 545 -16.44 47.97 -0.34
CA ALA A 545 -16.43 46.74 0.47
C ALA A 545 -17.83 46.12 0.68
N ALA A 546 -18.87 46.95 0.78
CA ALA A 546 -20.25 46.48 0.89
C ALA A 546 -20.74 45.76 -0.38
N GLU A 547 -20.41 46.26 -1.57
CA GLU A 547 -20.70 45.58 -2.85
C GLU A 547 -19.98 44.23 -2.91
N VAL A 548 -18.69 44.17 -2.54
CA VAL A 548 -17.92 42.92 -2.48
C VAL A 548 -18.55 41.90 -1.51
N ILE A 549 -19.08 42.35 -0.37
CA ILE A 549 -19.74 41.46 0.60
C ILE A 549 -21.05 40.88 0.03
N SER A 550 -21.90 41.70 -0.61
CA SER A 550 -23.22 41.28 -1.08
C SER A 550 -23.24 40.58 -2.44
N GLU A 551 -22.36 40.98 -3.37
CA GLU A 551 -22.41 40.54 -4.76
C GLU A 551 -21.58 39.27 -5.01
N VAL A 552 -20.55 39.02 -4.20
CA VAL A 552 -19.63 37.89 -4.38
C VAL A 552 -20.04 36.70 -3.49
N PRO A 553 -20.26 35.48 -4.03
CA PRO A 553 -20.44 34.25 -3.24
C PRO A 553 -19.20 33.87 -2.42
N SER A 554 -19.35 33.03 -1.38
CA SER A 554 -18.22 32.56 -0.56
C SER A 554 -17.45 31.37 -1.17
N GLY A 555 -18.07 30.60 -2.08
CA GLY A 555 -17.48 29.42 -2.68
C GLY A 555 -17.10 29.58 -4.16
N VAL A 556 -15.91 29.08 -4.53
CA VAL A 556 -15.36 29.10 -5.90
C VAL A 556 -16.33 28.51 -6.94
N ARG A 557 -16.97 27.39 -6.61
CA ARG A 557 -17.94 26.74 -7.50
C ARG A 557 -19.21 27.56 -7.68
N ASP A 558 -19.64 28.33 -6.68
CA ASP A 558 -20.82 29.18 -6.79
C ASP A 558 -20.52 30.48 -7.55
N VAL A 559 -19.30 31.02 -7.39
CA VAL A 559 -18.75 32.06 -8.26
C VAL A 559 -18.74 31.61 -9.73
N LEU A 560 -18.14 30.45 -10.03
CA LEU A 560 -18.09 29.89 -11.38
C LEU A 560 -19.48 29.59 -11.94
N ARG A 561 -20.34 28.92 -11.16
CA ARG A 561 -21.73 28.61 -11.54
C ARG A 561 -22.55 29.86 -11.83
N ARG A 562 -22.36 30.95 -11.07
CA ARG A 562 -23.02 32.25 -11.30
C ARG A 562 -22.55 32.93 -12.59
N ARG A 563 -21.30 32.74 -13.02
CA ARG A 563 -20.80 33.23 -14.31
C ARG A 563 -21.29 32.37 -15.48
N ILE A 564 -21.24 31.05 -15.33
CA ILE A 564 -21.80 30.10 -16.32
C ILE A 564 -23.28 30.40 -16.57
N THR A 565 -24.09 30.62 -15.52
CA THR A 565 -25.53 30.93 -15.66
C THR A 565 -25.84 32.27 -16.31
N ARG A 566 -24.86 33.20 -16.43
CA ARG A 566 -25.01 34.47 -17.17
C ARG A 566 -24.81 34.33 -18.68
N LEU A 567 -24.11 33.29 -19.12
CA LEU A 567 -23.91 33.02 -20.54
C LEU A 567 -25.25 32.65 -21.22
N PRO A 568 -25.39 32.88 -22.54
CA PRO A 568 -26.50 32.35 -23.31
C PRO A 568 -26.71 30.85 -23.07
N VAL A 569 -27.96 30.39 -23.03
CA VAL A 569 -28.27 28.98 -22.76
C VAL A 569 -27.65 28.05 -23.80
N THR A 570 -27.48 28.52 -25.04
CA THR A 570 -26.71 27.82 -26.09
C THR A 570 -25.23 27.68 -25.71
N ALA A 571 -24.57 28.78 -25.34
CA ALA A 571 -23.16 28.78 -24.91
C ALA A 571 -22.91 27.87 -23.69
N GLN A 572 -23.83 27.83 -22.71
CA GLN A 572 -23.75 26.88 -21.59
C GLN A 572 -23.80 25.41 -22.05
N GLN A 573 -24.53 25.10 -23.13
CA GLN A 573 -24.61 23.74 -23.67
C GLN A 573 -23.36 23.35 -24.47
N ILE A 574 -22.81 24.28 -25.27
CA ILE A 574 -21.54 24.08 -25.98
C ILE A 574 -20.38 23.92 -24.98
N LEU A 575 -20.31 24.75 -23.92
CA LEU A 575 -19.30 24.60 -22.88
C LEU A 575 -19.42 23.27 -22.11
N LEU A 576 -20.63 22.74 -21.94
CA LEU A 576 -20.81 21.40 -21.39
C LEU A 576 -20.33 20.30 -22.36
N GLN A 577 -20.52 20.44 -23.68
CA GLN A 577 -19.94 19.52 -24.68
C GLN A 577 -18.40 19.57 -24.61
N ALA A 578 -17.82 20.76 -24.61
CA ALA A 578 -16.38 20.97 -24.45
C ALA A 578 -15.85 20.34 -23.14
N ALA A 579 -16.54 20.53 -22.01
CA ALA A 579 -16.15 19.95 -20.72
C ALA A 579 -16.17 18.41 -20.72
N VAL A 580 -17.05 17.78 -21.52
CA VAL A 580 -17.07 16.33 -21.73
C VAL A 580 -15.93 15.86 -22.63
N ILE A 581 -15.52 16.64 -23.63
CA ILE A 581 -14.36 16.34 -24.50
C ILE A 581 -13.07 16.32 -23.67
N GLY A 582 -12.76 17.40 -22.94
CA GLY A 582 -11.50 17.47 -22.19
C GLY A 582 -11.21 18.85 -21.58
N ARG A 583 -10.01 18.99 -21.01
CA ARG A 583 -9.42 20.32 -20.66
C ARG A 583 -9.02 21.07 -21.92
N ASP A 584 -8.42 20.33 -22.85
CA ASP A 584 -8.06 20.78 -24.19
C ASP A 584 -9.04 20.16 -25.18
N VAL A 585 -9.57 20.98 -26.07
CA VAL A 585 -10.70 20.68 -26.94
C VAL A 585 -10.37 21.15 -28.35
N ASP A 586 -10.32 20.20 -29.27
CA ASP A 586 -10.31 20.47 -30.72
C ASP A 586 -11.66 21.11 -31.09
N ILE A 587 -11.61 22.33 -31.65
CA ILE A 587 -12.80 23.10 -32.00
C ILE A 587 -13.61 22.39 -33.08
N ASP A 588 -12.95 21.75 -34.05
CA ASP A 588 -13.64 21.05 -35.13
C ASP A 588 -14.36 19.79 -34.59
N VAL A 589 -13.80 19.11 -33.57
CA VAL A 589 -14.50 18.04 -32.82
C VAL A 589 -15.71 18.61 -32.07
N LEU A 590 -15.59 19.79 -31.46
CA LEU A 590 -16.70 20.46 -30.77
C LEU A 590 -17.82 20.88 -31.75
N VAL A 591 -17.48 21.36 -32.94
CA VAL A 591 -18.42 21.68 -34.04
C VAL A 591 -19.18 20.43 -34.48
N ASP A 592 -18.50 19.32 -34.74
CA ASP A 592 -19.15 18.05 -35.13
C ASP A 592 -20.07 17.48 -34.03
N VAL A 593 -19.72 17.65 -32.75
CA VAL A 593 -20.54 17.22 -31.59
C VAL A 593 -21.73 18.14 -31.35
N SER A 594 -21.58 19.44 -31.66
CA SER A 594 -22.65 20.44 -31.65
C SER A 594 -23.65 20.23 -32.79
N GLY A 595 -23.15 19.98 -34.00
CA GLY A 595 -23.92 19.99 -35.25
C GLY A 595 -24.25 21.39 -35.77
N ASP A 596 -23.74 22.43 -35.11
CA ASP A 596 -23.96 23.85 -35.41
C ASP A 596 -22.66 24.62 -35.17
N GLU A 597 -22.02 25.08 -36.25
CA GLU A 597 -20.74 25.79 -36.26
C GLU A 597 -20.88 27.24 -35.76
N GLU A 598 -21.94 27.93 -36.21
CA GLU A 598 -22.22 29.34 -35.85
C GLU A 598 -22.50 29.45 -34.34
N ALA A 599 -23.29 28.52 -33.78
CA ALA A 599 -23.53 28.45 -32.34
C ALA A 599 -22.28 28.08 -31.51
N VAL A 600 -21.30 27.37 -32.07
CA VAL A 600 -20.02 27.09 -31.40
C VAL A 600 -19.13 28.31 -31.40
N VAL A 601 -19.04 29.05 -32.52
CA VAL A 601 -18.28 30.31 -32.59
C VAL A 601 -18.85 31.33 -31.61
N ASP A 602 -20.16 31.59 -31.63
CA ASP A 602 -20.84 32.47 -30.68
C ASP A 602 -20.58 32.07 -29.21
N ALA A 603 -20.59 30.76 -28.92
CA ALA A 603 -20.32 30.23 -27.59
C ALA A 603 -18.86 30.40 -27.15
N VAL A 604 -17.91 30.20 -28.06
CA VAL A 604 -16.47 30.37 -27.82
C VAL A 604 -16.16 31.85 -27.61
N GLU A 605 -16.68 32.76 -28.44
CA GLU A 605 -16.53 34.21 -28.22
C GLU A 605 -17.10 34.64 -26.86
N ALA A 606 -18.32 34.21 -26.52
CA ALA A 606 -18.93 34.52 -25.24
C ALA A 606 -18.13 33.95 -24.06
N ALA A 607 -17.53 32.77 -24.20
CA ALA A 607 -16.71 32.12 -23.18
C ALA A 607 -15.31 32.73 -23.03
N LEU A 608 -14.70 33.19 -24.13
CA LEU A 608 -13.44 33.95 -24.15
C LEU A 608 -13.61 35.34 -23.52
N LEU A 609 -14.69 36.06 -23.87
CA LEU A 609 -15.07 37.31 -23.22
C LEU A 609 -15.35 37.10 -21.73
N ALA A 610 -15.99 35.99 -21.37
CA ALA A 610 -16.15 35.56 -19.99
C ALA A 610 -14.88 34.93 -19.38
N GLY A 611 -13.75 34.84 -20.08
CA GLY A 611 -12.49 34.29 -19.54
C GLY A 611 -12.63 32.92 -18.85
N LEU A 612 -13.54 32.07 -19.34
CA LEU A 612 -13.71 30.68 -18.86
C LEU A 612 -12.80 29.70 -19.62
N VAL A 613 -12.35 30.14 -20.79
CA VAL A 613 -11.54 29.40 -21.76
C VAL A 613 -10.49 30.34 -22.37
N THR A 614 -9.47 29.76 -22.97
CA THR A 614 -8.38 30.41 -23.70
C THR A 614 -8.16 29.69 -25.04
N GLU A 615 -7.56 30.38 -26.01
CA GLU A 615 -7.14 29.78 -27.29
C GLU A 615 -5.61 29.59 -27.27
N PRO A 616 -5.09 28.40 -26.90
CA PRO A 616 -3.64 28.14 -26.84
C PRO A 616 -2.98 28.05 -28.23
N GLY A 617 -3.78 27.89 -29.29
CA GLY A 617 -3.33 27.84 -30.68
C GLY A 617 -4.52 27.65 -31.64
N PRO A 618 -4.32 27.85 -32.95
CA PRO A 618 -5.41 27.83 -33.93
C PRO A 618 -6.20 26.52 -33.89
N GLY A 619 -7.53 26.62 -33.80
CA GLY A 619 -8.43 25.46 -33.77
C GLY A 619 -8.49 24.71 -32.44
N MET A 620 -7.81 25.20 -31.39
CA MET A 620 -7.81 24.59 -30.05
C MET A 620 -8.41 25.53 -29.02
N LEU A 621 -9.28 24.98 -28.17
CA LEU A 621 -9.85 25.64 -27.01
C LEU A 621 -9.35 24.96 -25.73
N ARG A 622 -8.93 25.73 -24.73
CA ARG A 622 -8.48 25.23 -23.42
C ARG A 622 -9.29 25.87 -22.31
N PHE A 623 -9.82 25.08 -21.38
CA PHE A 623 -10.39 25.64 -20.14
C PHE A 623 -9.29 26.36 -19.34
N ASP A 624 -9.55 27.62 -18.95
CA ASP A 624 -8.58 28.46 -18.23
C ASP A 624 -8.15 27.81 -16.91
N HIS A 625 -9.09 27.13 -16.25
CA HIS A 625 -8.84 26.29 -15.09
C HIS A 625 -9.73 25.04 -15.08
N ASP A 626 -9.19 23.90 -14.68
CA ASP A 626 -9.92 22.63 -14.50
C ASP A 626 -11.22 22.77 -13.67
N LEU A 627 -11.24 23.67 -12.68
CA LEU A 627 -12.42 23.93 -11.85
C LEU A 627 -13.64 24.44 -12.67
N VAL A 628 -13.40 25.14 -13.79
CA VAL A 628 -14.45 25.58 -14.72
C VAL A 628 -15.10 24.35 -15.37
N ARG A 629 -14.26 23.49 -15.95
CA ARG A 629 -14.66 22.24 -16.59
C ARG A 629 -15.39 21.33 -15.60
N ASP A 630 -14.84 21.15 -14.41
CA ASP A 630 -15.41 20.27 -13.39
C ASP A 630 -16.76 20.78 -12.88
N THR A 631 -16.95 22.09 -12.78
CA THR A 631 -18.24 22.68 -12.41
C THR A 631 -19.29 22.38 -13.49
N LEU A 632 -18.97 22.62 -14.77
CA LEU A 632 -19.84 22.27 -15.90
C LEU A 632 -20.16 20.77 -15.95
N TYR A 633 -19.14 19.92 -15.85
CA TYR A 633 -19.26 18.47 -15.96
C TYR A 633 -20.03 17.85 -14.78
N SER A 634 -19.81 18.33 -13.55
CA SER A 634 -20.46 17.81 -12.36
C SER A 634 -21.92 18.25 -12.21
N ASP A 635 -22.26 19.48 -12.62
CA ASP A 635 -23.65 19.97 -12.66
C ASP A 635 -24.52 19.22 -13.70
N ALA A 636 -23.89 18.55 -14.69
CA ALA A 636 -24.61 17.73 -15.66
C ALA A 636 -25.03 16.34 -15.09
N SER A 637 -26.31 16.01 -15.30
CA SER A 637 -26.87 14.72 -14.90
C SER A 637 -26.15 13.54 -15.58
N ARG A 638 -26.09 12.38 -14.91
CA ARG A 638 -25.41 11.17 -15.43
C ARG A 638 -25.91 10.77 -16.81
N LEU A 639 -27.22 10.89 -17.07
CA LEU A 639 -27.82 10.61 -18.38
C LEU A 639 -27.33 11.57 -19.48
N ARG A 640 -27.17 12.87 -19.15
CA ARG A 640 -26.67 13.86 -20.10
C ARG A 640 -25.19 13.61 -20.43
N ARG A 641 -24.36 13.36 -19.42
CA ARG A 641 -22.95 13.00 -19.60
C ARG A 641 -22.79 11.72 -20.43
N SER A 642 -23.50 10.65 -20.09
CA SER A 642 -23.49 9.38 -20.83
C SER A 642 -23.75 9.57 -22.33
N ARG A 643 -24.78 10.34 -22.70
CA ARG A 643 -25.09 10.66 -24.10
C ARG A 643 -24.03 11.52 -24.77
N LEU A 644 -23.48 12.51 -24.07
CA LEU A 644 -22.42 13.36 -24.62
C LEU A 644 -21.13 12.56 -24.84
N HIS A 645 -20.72 11.70 -23.92
CA HIS A 645 -19.58 10.80 -24.13
C HIS A 645 -19.78 9.89 -25.35
N ALA A 646 -20.98 9.33 -25.56
CA ALA A 646 -21.29 8.53 -26.74
C ALA A 646 -21.19 9.34 -28.06
N ALA A 647 -21.66 10.59 -28.07
CA ALA A 647 -21.56 11.49 -29.23
C ALA A 647 -20.10 11.88 -29.52
N VAL A 648 -19.36 12.34 -28.50
CA VAL A 648 -17.93 12.67 -28.60
C VAL A 648 -17.12 11.48 -29.11
N ALA A 649 -17.33 10.28 -28.56
CA ALA A 649 -16.64 9.08 -29.03
C ALA A 649 -16.90 8.79 -30.52
N SER A 650 -18.13 8.99 -31.00
CA SER A 650 -18.49 8.79 -32.41
C SER A 650 -17.85 9.81 -33.36
N VAL A 651 -17.54 11.01 -32.89
CA VAL A 651 -16.85 12.07 -33.66
C VAL A 651 -15.35 11.87 -33.64
N ILE A 652 -14.77 11.48 -32.50
CA ILE A 652 -13.35 11.10 -32.43
C ILE A 652 -13.09 9.88 -33.32
N GLU A 653 -14.00 8.91 -33.38
CA GLU A 653 -13.86 7.69 -34.20
C GLU A 653 -13.82 8.00 -35.71
N SER A 654 -14.60 8.98 -36.18
CA SER A 654 -14.64 9.34 -37.60
C SER A 654 -13.42 10.18 -38.04
N ARG A 655 -12.86 10.98 -37.13
CA ARG A 655 -11.74 11.92 -37.39
C ARG A 655 -10.37 11.32 -37.09
N SER A 656 -10.24 10.71 -35.92
CA SER A 656 -8.99 10.28 -35.30
C SER A 656 -9.11 8.84 -34.73
N PRO A 657 -9.41 7.83 -35.56
CA PRO A 657 -9.60 6.44 -35.11
C PRO A 657 -8.37 5.80 -34.44
N SER A 658 -7.20 6.42 -34.58
CA SER A 658 -5.96 6.03 -33.89
C SER A 658 -5.87 6.50 -32.43
N ASP A 659 -6.72 7.43 -31.98
CA ASP A 659 -6.77 7.85 -30.57
C ASP A 659 -7.55 6.84 -29.70
N VAL A 660 -6.96 5.66 -29.58
CA VAL A 660 -7.58 4.52 -28.89
C VAL A 660 -7.77 4.79 -27.40
N ALA A 661 -6.95 5.64 -26.78
CA ALA A 661 -7.07 6.02 -25.37
C ALA A 661 -8.28 6.94 -25.14
N ALA A 662 -8.48 7.96 -25.98
CA ALA A 662 -9.67 8.81 -25.89
C ALA A 662 -10.94 8.00 -26.17
N LEU A 663 -10.93 7.19 -27.23
CA LEU A 663 -12.05 6.33 -27.59
C LEU A 663 -12.40 5.32 -26.49
N ALA A 664 -11.41 4.72 -25.83
CA ALA A 664 -11.62 3.86 -24.66
C ALA A 664 -12.30 4.62 -23.51
N HIS A 665 -11.81 5.82 -23.19
CA HIS A 665 -12.38 6.66 -22.13
C HIS A 665 -13.84 7.04 -22.42
N HIS A 666 -14.12 7.62 -23.60
CA HIS A 666 -15.48 8.09 -23.90
C HIS A 666 -16.47 6.94 -24.09
N TYR A 667 -16.10 5.81 -24.70
CA TYR A 667 -17.03 4.68 -24.80
C TYR A 667 -17.27 3.96 -23.47
N ASP A 668 -16.28 3.89 -22.56
CA ASP A 668 -16.50 3.37 -21.20
C ASP A 668 -17.40 4.32 -20.38
N ALA A 669 -17.11 5.63 -20.40
CA ALA A 669 -17.88 6.67 -19.71
C ALA A 669 -19.31 6.86 -20.25
N ALA A 670 -19.55 6.52 -21.53
CA ALA A 670 -20.90 6.46 -22.08
C ALA A 670 -21.76 5.39 -21.37
N GLY A 671 -21.17 4.23 -21.04
CA GLY A 671 -21.74 3.23 -20.14
C GLY A 671 -23.05 2.56 -20.60
N THR A 672 -23.47 2.71 -21.87
CA THR A 672 -24.71 2.11 -22.39
C THR A 672 -24.45 0.76 -23.05
N ALA A 673 -25.48 -0.11 -23.10
CA ALA A 673 -25.40 -1.40 -23.80
C ALA A 673 -25.10 -1.25 -25.30
N GLU A 674 -25.56 -0.16 -25.92
CA GLU A 674 -25.28 0.16 -27.34
C GLU A 674 -23.81 0.51 -27.58
N THR A 675 -23.20 1.28 -26.66
CA THR A 675 -21.77 1.63 -26.73
C THR A 675 -20.83 0.52 -26.25
N ALA A 676 -21.34 -0.45 -25.49
CA ALA A 676 -20.53 -1.43 -24.78
C ALA A 676 -19.62 -2.27 -25.70
N ALA A 677 -20.07 -2.65 -26.90
CA ALA A 677 -19.23 -3.38 -27.86
C ALA A 677 -18.01 -2.56 -28.33
N LYS A 678 -18.17 -1.25 -28.52
CA LYS A 678 -17.06 -0.34 -28.85
C LYS A 678 -16.17 -0.08 -27.63
N ALA A 679 -16.76 0.04 -26.44
CA ALA A 679 -15.99 0.16 -25.20
C ALA A 679 -15.06 -1.05 -24.98
N VAL A 680 -15.53 -2.28 -25.24
CA VAL A 680 -14.68 -3.49 -25.23
C VAL A 680 -13.53 -3.38 -26.23
N HIS A 681 -13.85 -2.99 -27.47
CA HIS A 681 -12.86 -2.92 -28.55
C HIS A 681 -11.76 -1.88 -28.26
N TYR A 682 -12.14 -0.65 -27.95
CA TYR A 682 -11.19 0.44 -27.73
C TYR A 682 -10.44 0.32 -26.40
N ALA A 683 -11.08 -0.15 -25.32
CA ALA A 683 -10.35 -0.46 -24.08
C ALA A 683 -9.31 -1.56 -24.30
N GLY A 684 -9.60 -2.55 -25.16
CA GLY A 684 -8.62 -3.55 -25.58
C GLY A 684 -7.45 -2.93 -26.36
N LEU A 685 -7.73 -2.10 -27.38
CA LEU A 685 -6.67 -1.44 -28.15
C LEU A 685 -5.80 -0.48 -27.31
N ALA A 686 -6.40 0.23 -26.35
CA ALA A 686 -5.69 1.06 -25.39
C ALA A 686 -4.84 0.21 -24.43
N ALA A 687 -5.33 -0.94 -23.98
CA ALA A 687 -4.53 -1.88 -23.18
C ALA A 687 -3.34 -2.43 -23.96
N GLU A 688 -3.49 -2.73 -25.25
CA GLU A 688 -2.38 -3.11 -26.12
C GLU A 688 -1.38 -1.97 -26.36
N GLN A 689 -1.85 -0.72 -26.48
CA GLN A 689 -0.98 0.46 -26.53
C GLN A 689 -0.16 0.61 -25.23
N ALA A 690 -0.81 0.42 -24.07
CA ALA A 690 -0.13 0.41 -22.77
C ALA A 690 0.90 -0.73 -22.65
N GLU A 691 0.57 -1.94 -23.11
CA GLU A 691 1.52 -3.07 -23.20
C GLU A 691 2.74 -2.72 -24.07
N ARG A 692 2.55 -2.11 -25.25
CA ARG A 692 3.66 -1.67 -26.13
C ARG A 692 4.55 -0.60 -25.47
N ARG A 693 3.99 0.21 -24.57
CA ARG A 693 4.71 1.22 -23.77
C ARG A 693 5.30 0.68 -22.47
N PHE A 694 5.22 -0.63 -22.21
CA PHE A 694 5.62 -1.30 -20.95
C PHE A 694 4.85 -0.84 -19.70
N ALA A 695 3.68 -0.22 -19.88
CA ALA A 695 2.77 0.26 -18.84
C ALA A 695 1.81 -0.86 -18.41
N HIS A 696 2.35 -1.92 -17.80
CA HIS A 696 1.60 -3.17 -17.54
C HIS A 696 0.49 -3.02 -16.49
N ARG A 697 0.59 -2.06 -15.56
CA ARG A 697 -0.47 -1.82 -14.55
C ARG A 697 -1.67 -1.11 -15.18
N GLU A 698 -1.42 -0.10 -15.99
CA GLU A 698 -2.42 0.57 -16.82
C GLU A 698 -3.09 -0.40 -17.80
N ALA A 699 -2.30 -1.26 -18.44
CA ALA A 699 -2.83 -2.32 -19.30
C ALA A 699 -3.80 -3.25 -18.53
N ALA A 700 -3.45 -3.67 -17.31
CA ALA A 700 -4.34 -4.47 -16.47
C ALA A 700 -5.66 -3.71 -16.16
N THR A 701 -5.59 -2.43 -15.76
CA THR A 701 -6.78 -1.60 -15.53
C THR A 701 -7.65 -1.45 -16.78
N LEU A 702 -7.03 -1.29 -17.96
CA LEU A 702 -7.76 -1.19 -19.24
C LEU A 702 -8.39 -2.52 -19.65
N TRP A 703 -7.73 -3.66 -19.40
CA TRP A 703 -8.33 -4.99 -19.58
C TRP A 703 -9.50 -5.24 -18.61
N GLU A 704 -9.44 -4.77 -17.36
CA GLU A 704 -10.57 -4.83 -16.42
C GLU A 704 -11.77 -3.99 -16.91
N ARG A 705 -11.52 -2.78 -17.44
CA ARG A 705 -12.57 -1.97 -18.09
C ARG A 705 -13.16 -2.65 -19.30
N ALA A 706 -12.34 -3.31 -20.13
CA ALA A 706 -12.83 -4.08 -21.27
C ALA A 706 -13.75 -5.24 -20.84
N ILE A 707 -13.41 -5.96 -19.76
CA ILE A 707 -14.25 -7.02 -19.19
C ILE A 707 -15.55 -6.44 -18.60
N ALA A 708 -15.48 -5.33 -17.87
CA ALA A 708 -16.65 -4.66 -17.32
C ALA A 708 -17.60 -4.14 -18.42
N ALA A 709 -17.05 -3.60 -19.51
CA ALA A 709 -17.82 -3.23 -20.69
C ALA A 709 -18.47 -4.44 -21.37
N PHE A 710 -17.76 -5.57 -21.46
CA PHE A 710 -18.29 -6.81 -22.01
C PHE A 710 -19.49 -7.32 -21.19
N ASP A 711 -19.36 -7.32 -19.87
CA ASP A 711 -20.43 -7.77 -18.96
C ASP A 711 -21.65 -6.83 -19.00
N ARG A 712 -21.45 -5.52 -19.22
CA ARG A 712 -22.55 -4.56 -19.50
C ARG A 712 -23.24 -4.81 -20.85
N ALA A 713 -22.52 -5.29 -21.87
CA ALA A 713 -23.10 -5.63 -23.18
C ALA A 713 -24.01 -6.87 -23.10
N ARG A 714 -23.76 -7.78 -22.15
CA ARG A 714 -24.49 -9.05 -21.99
C ARG A 714 -24.84 -9.34 -20.51
N PRO A 715 -25.71 -8.54 -19.86
CA PRO A 715 -26.04 -8.72 -18.45
C PRO A 715 -26.67 -10.10 -18.20
N GLY A 716 -26.07 -10.88 -17.30
CA GLY A 716 -26.56 -12.23 -16.95
C GLY A 716 -26.35 -13.30 -18.05
N GLY A 717 -25.54 -13.02 -19.07
CA GLY A 717 -25.13 -14.04 -20.05
C GLY A 717 -24.24 -15.12 -19.41
N PRO A 718 -24.20 -16.34 -19.96
CA PRO A 718 -23.21 -17.34 -19.56
C PRO A 718 -21.79 -16.88 -19.93
N PRO A 719 -20.73 -17.45 -19.31
CA PRO A 719 -19.36 -17.22 -19.75
C PRO A 719 -19.20 -17.45 -21.26
N SER A 720 -18.39 -16.64 -21.93
CA SER A 720 -18.10 -16.80 -23.35
C SER A 720 -16.59 -16.87 -23.61
N LYS A 721 -16.21 -17.49 -24.73
CA LYS A 721 -14.84 -17.52 -25.23
C LYS A 721 -14.22 -16.12 -25.35
N GLU A 722 -14.99 -15.15 -25.83
CA GLU A 722 -14.55 -13.75 -25.98
C GLU A 722 -14.17 -13.14 -24.62
N ARG A 723 -15.01 -13.31 -23.59
CA ARG A 723 -14.75 -12.81 -22.23
C ARG A 723 -13.50 -13.45 -21.61
N LEU A 724 -13.33 -14.75 -21.83
CA LEU A 724 -12.18 -15.51 -21.33
C LEU A 724 -10.87 -15.11 -22.01
N LEU A 725 -10.90 -14.74 -23.29
CA LEU A 725 -9.73 -14.17 -23.98
C LEU A 725 -9.32 -12.80 -23.41
N LEU A 726 -10.28 -11.96 -23.00
CA LEU A 726 -9.99 -10.72 -22.28
C LEU A 726 -9.39 -11.00 -20.89
N GLN A 727 -9.94 -11.96 -20.14
CA GLN A 727 -9.35 -12.40 -18.86
C GLN A 727 -7.93 -12.96 -19.04
N LEU A 728 -7.64 -13.68 -20.13
CA LEU A 728 -6.30 -14.19 -20.43
C LEU A 728 -5.27 -13.04 -20.60
N ARG A 729 -5.66 -11.94 -21.26
CA ARG A 729 -4.82 -10.73 -21.37
C ARG A 729 -4.63 -10.04 -20.02
N LEU A 730 -5.70 -9.89 -19.23
CA LEU A 730 -5.63 -9.35 -17.87
C LEU A 730 -4.65 -10.14 -16.98
N ILE A 731 -4.73 -11.48 -16.98
CA ILE A 731 -3.86 -12.35 -16.18
C ILE A 731 -2.38 -12.12 -16.55
N LYS A 732 -2.07 -12.03 -17.85
CA LYS A 732 -0.72 -11.75 -18.34
C LYS A 732 -0.25 -10.35 -17.91
N ALA A 733 -1.09 -9.33 -18.06
CA ALA A 733 -0.76 -7.95 -17.66
C ALA A 733 -0.48 -7.85 -16.14
N LEU A 734 -1.31 -8.47 -15.30
CA LEU A 734 -1.12 -8.54 -13.85
C LEU A 734 0.20 -9.26 -13.47
N ALA A 735 0.49 -10.40 -14.11
CA ALA A 735 1.73 -11.14 -13.87
C ALA A 735 2.98 -10.32 -14.25
N LEU A 736 2.93 -9.58 -15.38
CA LEU A 736 4.00 -8.68 -15.81
C LEU A 736 4.13 -7.42 -14.94
N ALA A 737 3.02 -6.90 -14.40
CA ALA A 737 2.99 -5.83 -13.42
C ALA A 737 3.47 -6.25 -12.01
N GLY A 738 3.80 -7.55 -11.83
CA GLY A 738 4.27 -8.14 -10.57
C GLY A 738 3.18 -8.56 -9.59
N ASP A 739 1.89 -8.31 -9.89
CA ASP A 739 0.77 -8.75 -9.07
C ASP A 739 0.39 -10.21 -9.36
N MET A 740 1.27 -11.10 -8.92
CA MET A 740 1.09 -12.54 -9.03
C MET A 740 -0.11 -13.06 -8.22
N THR A 741 -0.59 -12.30 -7.23
CA THR A 741 -1.73 -12.70 -6.39
C THR A 741 -3.03 -12.48 -7.16
N ALA A 742 -3.24 -11.29 -7.70
CA ALA A 742 -4.38 -10.99 -8.57
C ALA A 742 -4.34 -11.86 -9.84
N ALA A 743 -3.18 -12.05 -10.47
CA ALA A 743 -3.03 -12.90 -11.66
C ALA A 743 -3.52 -14.34 -11.41
N ARG A 744 -3.15 -14.95 -10.27
CA ARG A 744 -3.61 -16.30 -9.90
C ARG A 744 -5.09 -16.38 -9.54
N ALA A 745 -5.63 -15.33 -8.91
CA ALA A 745 -7.05 -15.24 -8.61
C ALA A 745 -7.88 -15.16 -9.92
N ARG A 746 -7.51 -14.26 -10.83
CA ARG A 746 -8.14 -14.13 -12.16
C ARG A 746 -7.99 -15.40 -13.01
N ARG A 747 -6.83 -16.09 -12.96
CA ARG A 747 -6.64 -17.39 -13.63
C ARG A 747 -7.66 -18.43 -13.17
N ARG A 748 -7.92 -18.50 -11.87
CA ARG A 748 -8.91 -19.42 -11.29
C ARG A 748 -10.33 -19.12 -11.75
N GLU A 749 -10.76 -17.87 -11.61
CA GLU A 749 -12.06 -17.40 -12.10
C GLU A 749 -12.27 -17.73 -13.59
N ALA A 750 -11.23 -17.55 -14.41
CA ALA A 750 -11.25 -17.88 -15.82
C ALA A 750 -11.31 -19.41 -16.09
N MET A 751 -10.64 -20.24 -15.28
CA MET A 751 -10.72 -21.71 -15.41
C MET A 751 -12.09 -22.25 -15.03
N ASP A 752 -12.65 -21.79 -13.90
CA ASP A 752 -14.00 -22.18 -13.45
C ASP A 752 -15.07 -21.81 -14.48
N ALA A 753 -14.87 -20.69 -15.19
CA ALA A 753 -15.73 -20.22 -16.27
C ALA A 753 -15.47 -20.88 -17.64
N ALA A 754 -14.26 -21.41 -17.90
CA ALA A 754 -13.89 -22.09 -19.14
C ALA A 754 -14.34 -23.56 -19.17
N LEU A 755 -14.25 -24.25 -18.03
CA LEU A 755 -14.59 -25.68 -17.89
C LEU A 755 -15.98 -26.05 -18.46
N PRO A 756 -17.08 -25.30 -18.22
CA PRO A 756 -18.39 -25.62 -18.79
C PRO A 756 -18.51 -25.44 -20.30
N LEU A 757 -17.58 -24.74 -20.96
CA LEU A 757 -17.63 -24.49 -22.40
C LEU A 757 -17.08 -25.65 -23.25
N GLY A 758 -16.29 -26.56 -22.64
CA GLY A 758 -15.66 -27.67 -23.35
C GLY A 758 -14.55 -27.26 -24.34
N ASP A 759 -14.12 -25.99 -24.34
CA ASP A 759 -12.99 -25.51 -25.14
C ASP A 759 -11.68 -25.81 -24.41
N LEU A 760 -11.15 -27.01 -24.65
CA LEU A 760 -9.95 -27.48 -23.97
C LEU A 760 -8.70 -26.68 -24.32
N GLU A 761 -8.58 -26.19 -25.56
CA GLU A 761 -7.44 -25.37 -25.98
C GLU A 761 -7.41 -24.03 -25.23
N LEU A 762 -8.54 -23.34 -25.14
CA LEU A 762 -8.68 -22.12 -24.34
C LEU A 762 -8.41 -22.38 -22.86
N THR A 763 -9.00 -23.45 -22.31
CA THR A 763 -8.81 -23.84 -20.90
C THR A 763 -7.33 -24.11 -20.59
N ALA A 764 -6.62 -24.76 -21.52
CA ALA A 764 -5.19 -25.03 -21.42
C ALA A 764 -4.34 -23.74 -21.51
N ARG A 765 -4.65 -22.84 -22.45
CA ARG A 765 -4.00 -21.51 -22.54
C ARG A 765 -4.19 -20.70 -21.23
N ILE A 766 -5.37 -20.78 -20.60
CA ILE A 766 -5.63 -20.16 -19.29
C ILE A 766 -4.82 -20.85 -18.19
N ALA A 767 -4.75 -22.18 -18.13
CA ALA A 767 -3.94 -22.89 -17.12
C ALA A 767 -2.46 -22.47 -17.17
N ALA A 768 -1.88 -22.38 -18.37
CA ALA A 768 -0.49 -22.02 -18.62
C ALA A 768 -0.16 -20.51 -18.46
N SER A 769 -1.18 -19.64 -18.32
CA SER A 769 -1.03 -18.16 -18.38
C SER A 769 -0.14 -17.50 -17.31
N VAL A 770 0.23 -18.24 -16.26
CA VAL A 770 0.99 -17.72 -15.09
C VAL A 770 2.38 -18.39 -14.97
N ALA A 771 2.82 -19.12 -16.00
CA ALA A 771 4.13 -19.78 -16.05
C ALA A 771 5.29 -18.77 -16.29
N VAL A 772 5.46 -17.79 -15.40
CA VAL A 772 6.52 -16.78 -15.43
C VAL A 772 7.65 -17.19 -14.47
N PRO A 773 8.95 -17.06 -14.83
CA PRO A 773 10.07 -17.39 -13.95
C PRO A 773 10.06 -16.60 -12.63
N HIS A 774 9.67 -17.22 -11.51
CA HIS A 774 9.52 -16.53 -10.23
C HIS A 774 9.91 -17.35 -8.98
N LYS A 775 10.26 -16.66 -7.89
CA LYS A 775 10.64 -17.25 -6.58
C LYS A 775 9.49 -17.32 -5.53
N GLY A 776 8.23 -17.18 -5.94
CA GLY A 776 7.04 -17.34 -5.07
C GLY A 776 6.80 -18.82 -4.70
N ILE A 777 6.45 -19.15 -3.47
CA ILE A 777 6.27 -20.53 -3.01
C ILE A 777 4.96 -21.09 -3.58
N ALA A 778 4.94 -22.30 -4.17
CA ALA A 778 3.67 -22.92 -4.55
C ALA A 778 2.85 -23.25 -3.29
N ARG A 779 1.55 -22.90 -3.33
CA ARG A 779 0.61 -23.02 -2.22
C ARG A 779 0.62 -24.43 -1.60
N ASP A 780 0.15 -24.53 -0.36
CA ASP A 780 -0.42 -25.80 0.12
C ASP A 780 -1.48 -26.28 -0.89
N LEU A 781 -1.57 -27.59 -1.08
CA LEU A 781 -2.45 -28.25 -2.05
C LEU A 781 -3.93 -28.09 -1.68
N THR A 782 -4.47 -26.88 -1.90
CA THR A 782 -5.90 -26.59 -1.90
C THR A 782 -6.60 -27.45 -2.94
N ARG A 783 -7.90 -27.73 -2.75
CA ARG A 783 -8.74 -28.46 -3.71
C ARG A 783 -8.54 -28.01 -5.17
N THR A 784 -8.39 -26.71 -5.38
CA THR A 784 -8.22 -26.12 -6.72
C THR A 784 -6.84 -26.29 -7.35
N ALA A 785 -5.80 -26.64 -6.58
CA ALA A 785 -4.52 -27.03 -7.19
C ALA A 785 -4.69 -28.35 -7.96
N TRP A 786 -5.47 -29.30 -7.40
CA TRP A 786 -5.83 -30.54 -8.08
C TRP A 786 -6.75 -30.30 -9.29
N GLU A 787 -7.68 -29.35 -9.21
CA GLU A 787 -8.52 -28.95 -10.36
C GLU A 787 -7.65 -28.39 -11.53
N ILE A 788 -6.56 -27.66 -11.24
CA ILE A 788 -5.59 -27.21 -12.27
C ILE A 788 -4.77 -28.39 -12.83
N VAL A 789 -4.29 -29.29 -11.97
CA VAL A 789 -3.54 -30.50 -12.38
C VAL A 789 -4.37 -31.39 -13.29
N ASP A 790 -5.61 -31.71 -12.90
CA ASP A 790 -6.53 -32.55 -13.68
C ASP A 790 -6.82 -31.96 -15.07
N VAL A 791 -7.03 -30.63 -15.14
CA VAL A 791 -7.21 -29.91 -16.41
C VAL A 791 -5.96 -29.95 -17.27
N THR A 792 -4.79 -29.76 -16.66
CA THR A 792 -3.50 -29.73 -17.36
C THR A 792 -3.16 -31.11 -17.93
N GLU A 793 -3.33 -32.19 -17.17
CA GLU A 793 -3.11 -33.56 -17.64
C GLU A 793 -4.08 -33.95 -18.76
N ARG A 794 -5.37 -33.58 -18.67
CA ARG A 794 -6.34 -33.78 -19.76
C ARG A 794 -5.94 -33.03 -21.03
N ALA A 795 -5.55 -31.76 -20.91
CA ALA A 795 -5.06 -30.97 -22.03
C ALA A 795 -3.84 -31.63 -22.70
N LEU A 796 -2.88 -32.14 -21.91
CA LEU A 796 -1.68 -32.80 -22.44
C LEU A 796 -1.97 -34.11 -23.19
N ILE A 797 -3.08 -34.79 -22.90
CA ILE A 797 -3.54 -35.98 -23.63
C ILE A 797 -4.20 -35.62 -24.96
N GLU A 798 -5.05 -34.58 -24.97
CA GLU A 798 -5.95 -34.27 -26.09
C GLU A 798 -5.43 -33.16 -27.03
N LEU A 799 -4.34 -32.46 -26.66
CA LEU A 799 -3.74 -31.39 -27.48
C LEU A 799 -3.25 -31.86 -28.86
N PRO A 800 -3.50 -31.10 -29.94
CA PRO A 800 -3.02 -31.43 -31.28
C PRO A 800 -1.47 -31.49 -31.37
N PRO A 801 -0.88 -32.37 -32.22
CA PRO A 801 0.57 -32.52 -32.35
C PRO A 801 1.37 -31.28 -32.79
N GLY A 802 0.70 -30.19 -33.23
CA GLY A 802 1.35 -28.95 -33.65
C GLY A 802 1.60 -27.93 -32.53
N GLU A 803 0.94 -28.06 -31.37
CA GLU A 803 0.95 -27.06 -30.29
C GLU A 803 2.10 -27.30 -29.28
N GLN A 804 3.34 -27.50 -29.78
CA GLN A 804 4.47 -27.93 -28.94
C GLN A 804 4.88 -26.89 -27.88
N SER A 805 4.84 -25.60 -28.20
CA SER A 805 5.15 -24.53 -27.23
C SER A 805 4.11 -24.45 -26.10
N LEU A 806 2.83 -24.66 -26.42
CA LEU A 806 1.75 -24.75 -25.44
C LEU A 806 1.89 -26.03 -24.59
N ARG A 807 2.23 -27.17 -25.21
CA ARG A 807 2.52 -28.43 -24.52
C ARG A 807 3.67 -28.28 -23.51
N ALA A 808 4.77 -27.65 -23.90
CA ALA A 808 5.90 -27.35 -23.01
C ALA A 808 5.49 -26.41 -21.86
N SER A 809 4.71 -25.37 -22.15
CA SER A 809 4.20 -24.42 -21.14
C SER A 809 3.28 -25.09 -20.12
N LEU A 810 2.46 -26.06 -20.55
CA LEU A 810 1.59 -26.86 -19.69
C LEU A 810 2.37 -27.87 -18.84
N LEU A 811 3.37 -28.54 -19.40
CA LEU A 811 4.26 -29.42 -18.66
C LEU A 811 5.08 -28.64 -17.61
N ALA A 812 5.56 -27.44 -17.94
CA ALA A 812 6.19 -26.53 -16.99
C ALA A 812 5.20 -26.10 -15.90
N THR A 813 3.95 -25.76 -16.27
CA THR A 813 2.88 -25.43 -15.30
C THR A 813 2.59 -26.61 -14.36
N LEU A 814 2.47 -27.82 -14.89
CA LEU A 814 2.27 -29.06 -14.14
C LEU A 814 3.43 -29.31 -13.14
N ALA A 815 4.67 -29.07 -13.57
CA ALA A 815 5.84 -29.14 -12.70
C ALA A 815 5.84 -28.07 -11.59
N LEU A 816 5.28 -26.88 -11.83
CA LEU A 816 5.12 -25.83 -10.81
C LEU A 816 4.01 -26.16 -9.81
N GLU A 817 2.82 -26.58 -10.28
CA GLU A 817 1.66 -26.88 -9.42
C GLU A 817 1.85 -28.16 -8.59
N LEU A 818 2.68 -29.11 -9.06
CA LEU A 818 3.07 -30.33 -8.32
C LEU A 818 4.33 -30.15 -7.43
N GLU A 819 4.77 -28.92 -7.12
CA GLU A 819 5.85 -28.66 -6.15
C GLU A 819 5.51 -29.28 -4.79
N GLY A 820 6.34 -30.22 -4.32
CA GLY A 820 6.10 -30.95 -3.07
C GLY A 820 5.07 -32.09 -3.16
N SER A 821 4.66 -32.53 -4.36
CA SER A 821 3.90 -33.77 -4.51
C SER A 821 4.79 -35.01 -4.31
N ALA A 822 4.22 -36.08 -3.76
CA ALA A 822 4.91 -37.37 -3.60
C ALA A 822 4.84 -38.27 -4.85
N THR A 823 4.14 -37.86 -5.91
CA THR A 823 3.79 -38.74 -7.05
C THR A 823 4.85 -38.87 -8.15
N GLY A 824 5.98 -38.16 -8.06
CA GLY A 824 7.04 -38.17 -9.08
C GLY A 824 6.69 -37.45 -10.40
N ARG A 825 5.42 -37.43 -10.78
CA ARG A 825 4.89 -36.85 -12.03
C ARG A 825 5.32 -35.41 -12.31
N GLY A 826 5.44 -34.56 -11.28
CA GLY A 826 5.94 -33.19 -11.44
C GLY A 826 7.37 -33.13 -11.97
N TYR A 827 8.24 -34.03 -11.51
CA TYR A 827 9.62 -34.15 -11.98
C TYR A 827 9.68 -34.67 -13.42
N GLU A 828 8.87 -35.67 -13.77
CA GLU A 828 8.75 -36.16 -15.16
C GLU A 828 8.29 -35.06 -16.11
N ALA A 829 7.21 -34.34 -15.76
CA ALA A 829 6.71 -33.21 -16.53
C ALA A 829 7.77 -32.11 -16.70
N SER A 830 8.61 -31.87 -15.68
CA SER A 830 9.70 -30.90 -15.77
C SER A 830 10.75 -31.28 -16.83
N LEU A 831 11.06 -32.57 -16.98
CA LEU A 831 11.99 -33.07 -18.00
C LEU A 831 11.39 -32.98 -19.40
N GLU A 832 10.12 -33.38 -19.56
CA GLU A 832 9.41 -33.25 -20.84
C GLU A 832 9.30 -31.78 -21.29
N ALA A 833 9.03 -30.85 -20.36
CA ALA A 833 9.00 -29.42 -20.64
C ALA A 833 10.35 -28.88 -21.12
N GLU A 834 11.44 -29.29 -20.46
CA GLU A 834 12.80 -28.87 -20.80
C GLU A 834 13.17 -29.32 -22.22
N GLU A 835 12.93 -30.59 -22.55
CA GLU A 835 13.22 -31.14 -23.88
C GLU A 835 12.43 -30.43 -24.99
N LEU A 836 11.13 -30.22 -24.81
CA LEU A 836 10.31 -29.51 -25.80
C LEU A 836 10.71 -28.03 -25.95
N ALA A 837 11.11 -27.38 -24.87
CA ALA A 837 11.61 -26.00 -24.92
C ALA A 837 12.99 -25.89 -25.60
N ARG A 838 13.86 -26.89 -25.44
CA ARG A 838 15.12 -26.99 -26.20
C ARG A 838 14.86 -27.18 -27.70
N GLN A 839 13.85 -27.99 -28.05
CA GLN A 839 13.48 -28.26 -29.45
C GLN A 839 12.83 -27.05 -30.16
N SER A 840 12.14 -26.15 -29.45
CA SER A 840 11.57 -24.94 -30.06
C SER A 840 12.61 -23.86 -30.36
N GLY A 841 13.73 -23.85 -29.63
CA GLY A 841 14.75 -22.81 -29.71
C GLY A 841 14.35 -21.47 -29.07
N ASP A 842 13.20 -21.41 -28.37
CA ASP A 842 12.68 -20.22 -27.69
C ASP A 842 13.35 -20.04 -26.30
N PRO A 843 14.17 -18.99 -26.08
CA PRO A 843 14.85 -18.77 -24.81
C PRO A 843 13.91 -18.41 -23.65
N ALA A 844 12.74 -17.83 -23.93
CA ALA A 844 11.75 -17.52 -22.89
C ALA A 844 11.06 -18.82 -22.43
N LEU A 845 10.64 -19.66 -23.36
CA LEU A 845 10.08 -20.98 -23.04
C LEU A 845 11.09 -21.88 -22.32
N LEU A 846 12.36 -21.85 -22.68
CA LEU A 846 13.43 -22.58 -21.98
C LEU A 846 13.63 -22.06 -20.54
N ALA A 847 13.60 -20.75 -20.31
CA ALA A 847 13.67 -20.18 -18.97
C ALA A 847 12.47 -20.59 -18.09
N VAL A 848 11.28 -20.72 -18.68
CA VAL A 848 10.07 -21.23 -18.01
C VAL A 848 10.21 -22.72 -17.66
N ALA A 849 10.66 -23.54 -18.60
CA ALA A 849 10.87 -24.98 -18.35
C ALA A 849 11.94 -25.24 -17.28
N LEU A 850 13.08 -24.56 -17.35
CA LEU A 850 14.15 -24.62 -16.33
C LEU A 850 13.67 -24.10 -14.96
N SER A 851 12.72 -23.16 -14.92
CA SER A 851 12.07 -22.75 -13.66
C SER A 851 11.19 -23.86 -13.07
N GLY A 852 10.55 -24.69 -13.91
CA GLY A 852 9.87 -25.92 -13.49
C GLY A 852 10.85 -26.98 -12.96
N ARG A 853 11.96 -27.23 -13.68
CA ARG A 853 13.05 -28.12 -13.23
C ARG A 853 13.59 -27.73 -11.86
N LEU A 854 13.84 -26.43 -11.65
CA LEU A 854 14.29 -25.87 -10.37
C LEU A 854 13.35 -26.20 -9.21
N ARG A 855 12.03 -26.19 -9.42
CA ARG A 855 11.03 -26.48 -8.37
C ARG A 855 10.94 -27.94 -7.98
N GLN A 856 11.24 -28.83 -8.92
CA GLN A 856 11.29 -30.26 -8.65
C GLN A 856 12.67 -30.72 -8.13
N SER A 857 13.63 -29.80 -7.98
CA SER A 857 15.01 -30.12 -7.59
C SER A 857 15.27 -30.26 -6.08
N TYR A 858 14.33 -29.89 -5.19
CA TYR A 858 14.60 -29.83 -3.74
C TYR A 858 14.85 -31.18 -3.06
N VAL A 859 14.39 -32.29 -3.66
CA VAL A 859 14.64 -33.67 -3.18
C VAL A 859 15.95 -34.23 -3.74
N ILE A 860 16.50 -33.60 -4.78
CA ILE A 860 17.66 -34.12 -5.49
C ILE A 860 18.87 -34.07 -4.57
N THR A 861 19.45 -35.24 -4.34
CA THR A 861 20.51 -35.47 -3.34
C THR A 861 21.82 -34.78 -3.71
N VAL A 862 22.00 -34.42 -4.99
CA VAL A 862 23.18 -33.77 -5.54
C VAL A 862 22.89 -32.27 -5.73
N VAL A 863 23.64 -31.40 -5.03
CA VAL A 863 23.53 -29.93 -5.20
C VAL A 863 23.82 -29.52 -6.65
N ASP A 864 24.71 -30.26 -7.30
CA ASP A 864 25.29 -29.98 -8.60
C ASP A 864 24.22 -29.86 -9.71
N GLU A 865 23.11 -30.62 -9.66
CA GLU A 865 22.02 -30.47 -10.63
C GLU A 865 21.29 -29.13 -10.49
N ARG A 866 21.02 -28.70 -9.25
CA ARG A 866 20.38 -27.40 -9.00
C ARG A 866 21.31 -26.23 -9.33
N GLU A 867 22.61 -26.39 -9.06
CA GLU A 867 23.62 -25.41 -9.46
C GLU A 867 23.79 -25.36 -10.99
N ALA A 868 23.73 -26.49 -11.69
CA ALA A 868 23.75 -26.54 -13.15
C ALA A 868 22.54 -25.82 -13.77
N ILE A 869 21.31 -26.11 -13.31
CA ILE A 869 20.09 -25.39 -13.73
C ILE A 869 20.22 -23.88 -13.46
N GLY A 870 20.78 -23.50 -12.31
CA GLY A 870 21.05 -22.10 -11.97
C GLY A 870 22.05 -21.42 -12.91
N ARG A 871 23.12 -22.12 -13.31
CA ARG A 871 24.10 -21.61 -14.29
C ARG A 871 23.49 -21.48 -15.69
N GLU A 872 22.72 -22.48 -16.12
CA GLU A 872 22.06 -22.45 -17.43
C GLU A 872 21.00 -21.34 -17.51
N LEU A 873 20.20 -21.13 -16.46
CA LEU A 873 19.29 -19.98 -16.38
C LEU A 873 20.03 -18.64 -16.49
N LEU A 874 21.24 -18.53 -15.92
CA LEU A 874 22.07 -17.33 -16.05
C LEU A 874 22.57 -17.14 -17.49
N GLU A 875 23.00 -18.22 -18.16
CA GLU A 875 23.45 -18.20 -19.56
C GLU A 875 22.31 -17.88 -20.53
N VAL A 876 21.16 -18.55 -20.41
CA VAL A 876 19.94 -18.28 -21.20
C VAL A 876 19.48 -16.84 -20.99
N GLY A 877 19.40 -16.39 -19.74
CA GLY A 877 19.02 -15.03 -19.40
C GLY A 877 20.00 -13.98 -19.90
N ALA A 878 21.30 -14.27 -19.92
CA ALA A 878 22.33 -13.38 -20.46
C ALA A 878 22.27 -13.30 -21.99
N ALA A 879 22.13 -14.44 -22.68
CA ALA A 879 22.09 -14.51 -24.14
C ALA A 879 20.84 -13.87 -24.74
N SER A 880 19.68 -14.03 -24.09
CA SER A 880 18.39 -13.48 -24.52
C SER A 880 18.03 -12.13 -23.91
N GLY A 881 18.91 -11.55 -23.09
CA GLY A 881 18.65 -10.26 -22.43
C GLY A 881 17.54 -10.27 -21.35
N GLN A 882 17.03 -11.44 -20.96
CA GLN A 882 16.00 -11.62 -19.92
C GLN A 882 16.55 -11.31 -18.52
N ILE A 883 16.38 -10.08 -18.05
CA ILE A 883 17.04 -9.61 -16.81
C ILE A 883 16.42 -10.24 -15.56
N ALA A 884 15.10 -10.44 -15.55
CA ALA A 884 14.42 -11.11 -14.45
C ALA A 884 14.92 -12.55 -14.26
N VAL A 885 15.22 -13.25 -15.36
CA VAL A 885 15.78 -14.60 -15.36
C VAL A 885 17.22 -14.61 -14.83
N GLN A 886 18.08 -13.67 -15.26
CA GLN A 886 19.43 -13.52 -14.70
C GLN A 886 19.40 -13.25 -13.18
N ALA A 887 18.48 -12.39 -12.73
CA ALA A 887 18.33 -12.09 -11.31
C ALA A 887 17.86 -13.32 -10.51
N LEU A 888 16.89 -14.09 -11.04
CA LEU A 888 16.46 -15.36 -10.45
C LEU A 888 17.63 -16.36 -10.37
N ALA A 889 18.41 -16.50 -11.44
CA ALA A 889 19.56 -17.40 -11.52
C ALA A 889 20.61 -17.08 -10.43
N HIS A 890 20.99 -15.81 -10.29
CA HIS A 890 21.88 -15.37 -9.20
C HIS A 890 21.34 -15.71 -7.80
N LEU A 891 20.03 -15.57 -7.56
CA LEU A 891 19.42 -15.94 -6.28
C LEU A 891 19.41 -17.46 -6.01
N VAL A 892 19.39 -18.28 -7.07
CA VAL A 892 19.49 -19.76 -6.99
C VAL A 892 20.93 -20.18 -6.73
N LEU A 893 21.90 -19.56 -7.40
CA LEU A 893 23.32 -19.82 -7.19
C LEU A 893 23.77 -19.43 -5.77
N MET A 894 23.24 -18.32 -5.23
CA MET A 894 23.41 -17.95 -3.82
C MET A 894 22.95 -19.07 -2.86
N GLU A 895 21.78 -19.67 -3.10
CA GLU A 895 21.25 -20.75 -2.26
C GLU A 895 22.12 -22.00 -2.31
N CYS A 896 22.56 -22.41 -3.51
CA CYS A 896 23.45 -23.56 -3.68
C CYS A 896 24.80 -23.35 -2.98
N ALA A 897 25.38 -22.15 -3.08
CA ALA A 897 26.59 -21.77 -2.36
C ALA A 897 26.36 -21.73 -0.83
N ALA A 898 25.23 -21.18 -0.37
CA ALA A 898 24.87 -21.14 1.05
C ALA A 898 24.65 -22.54 1.65
N ALA A 899 24.03 -23.47 0.92
CA ALA A 899 23.89 -24.86 1.33
C ALA A 899 25.25 -25.54 1.56
N ARG A 900 26.22 -25.28 0.66
CA ARG A 900 27.63 -25.72 0.80
C ARG A 900 28.39 -24.96 1.91
N GLY A 901 27.85 -23.88 2.46
CA GLY A 901 28.55 -22.98 3.37
C GLY A 901 29.66 -22.16 2.69
N ASP A 902 29.60 -22.04 1.36
CA ASP A 902 30.48 -21.20 0.55
C ASP A 902 29.98 -19.75 0.56
N PHE A 903 30.15 -19.13 1.71
CA PHE A 903 29.56 -17.84 2.03
C PHE A 903 30.15 -16.68 1.23
N ALA A 904 31.37 -16.81 0.72
CA ALA A 904 31.98 -15.80 -0.16
C ALA A 904 31.31 -15.78 -1.54
N GLU A 905 31.05 -16.95 -2.13
CA GLU A 905 30.33 -17.06 -3.39
C GLU A 905 28.86 -16.65 -3.23
N ALA A 906 28.20 -17.07 -2.15
CA ALA A 906 26.83 -16.67 -1.84
C ALA A 906 26.66 -15.14 -1.71
N ASP A 907 27.62 -14.45 -1.08
CA ASP A 907 27.67 -12.98 -0.99
C ASP A 907 27.89 -12.31 -2.36
N ALA A 908 28.73 -12.90 -3.22
CA ALA A 908 28.96 -12.41 -4.57
C ALA A 908 27.71 -12.50 -5.46
N GLN A 909 27.00 -13.63 -5.37
CA GLN A 909 25.79 -13.94 -6.14
C GLN A 909 24.59 -13.08 -5.72
N VAL A 910 24.30 -12.95 -4.41
CA VAL A 910 23.24 -12.03 -3.96
C VAL A 910 23.54 -10.59 -4.34
N GLY A 911 24.80 -10.15 -4.23
CA GLY A 911 25.22 -8.83 -4.67
C GLY A 911 25.05 -8.62 -6.18
N ALA A 912 25.15 -9.67 -7.01
CA ALA A 912 24.87 -9.58 -8.44
C ALA A 912 23.38 -9.40 -8.71
N ALA A 913 22.53 -10.19 -8.07
CA ALA A 913 21.07 -10.04 -8.11
C ALA A 913 20.61 -8.65 -7.63
N GLU A 914 21.17 -8.12 -6.55
CA GLU A 914 20.87 -6.76 -6.06
C GLU A 914 21.38 -5.65 -6.99
N ARG A 915 22.51 -5.85 -7.69
CA ARG A 915 22.98 -4.90 -8.73
C ARG A 915 22.05 -4.87 -9.93
N LEU A 916 21.52 -6.02 -10.37
CA LEU A 916 20.50 -6.06 -11.41
C LEU A 916 19.21 -5.38 -10.93
N ALA A 917 18.73 -5.71 -9.73
CA ALA A 917 17.54 -5.07 -9.15
C ALA A 917 17.67 -3.54 -9.06
N LYS A 918 18.80 -3.02 -8.57
CA LYS A 918 19.05 -1.58 -8.50
C LYS A 918 19.11 -0.91 -9.89
N ARG A 919 19.51 -1.65 -10.93
CA ARG A 919 19.66 -1.12 -12.29
C ARG A 919 18.35 -1.17 -13.10
N TYR A 920 17.51 -2.17 -12.86
CA TYR A 920 16.30 -2.47 -13.64
C TYR A 920 15.00 -2.44 -12.79
N ASP A 921 15.04 -1.77 -11.63
CA ASP A 921 13.96 -1.61 -10.63
C ASP A 921 13.21 -2.92 -10.26
N LEU A 922 13.93 -4.04 -10.16
CA LEU A 922 13.32 -5.34 -9.84
C LEU A 922 13.03 -5.46 -8.33
N PRO A 923 11.78 -5.69 -7.89
CA PRO A 923 11.43 -5.66 -6.46
C PRO A 923 11.79 -6.95 -5.70
N ALA A 924 11.87 -8.09 -6.40
CA ALA A 924 12.07 -9.40 -5.75
C ALA A 924 13.48 -9.64 -5.18
N PRO A 925 14.59 -9.32 -5.87
CA PRO A 925 15.92 -9.63 -5.35
C PRO A 925 16.30 -8.94 -4.03
N PRO A 926 16.00 -7.64 -3.79
CA PRO A 926 16.27 -6.99 -2.50
C PRO A 926 15.50 -7.61 -1.33
N ALA A 927 14.27 -8.10 -1.56
CA ALA A 927 13.51 -8.81 -0.55
C ALA A 927 14.20 -10.13 -0.15
N VAL A 928 14.69 -10.89 -1.13
CA VAL A 928 15.43 -12.15 -0.90
C VAL A 928 16.79 -11.89 -0.26
N GLY A 929 17.50 -10.84 -0.67
CA GLY A 929 18.78 -10.43 -0.05
C GLY A 929 18.64 -10.08 1.43
N ALA A 930 17.53 -9.45 1.84
CA ALA A 930 17.25 -9.16 3.23
C ALA A 930 17.01 -10.43 4.09
N TRP A 931 16.34 -11.46 3.55
CA TRP A 931 16.20 -12.76 4.23
C TRP A 931 17.56 -13.43 4.41
N TYR A 932 18.38 -13.45 3.35
CA TYR A 932 19.74 -14.00 3.38
C TYR A 932 20.65 -13.28 4.38
N ALA A 933 20.55 -11.95 4.48
CA ALA A 933 21.28 -11.18 5.48
C ALA A 933 20.90 -11.58 6.92
N GLY A 934 19.61 -11.81 7.19
CA GLY A 934 19.15 -12.32 8.49
C GLY A 934 19.70 -13.71 8.81
N MET A 935 19.71 -14.62 7.83
CA MET A 935 20.34 -15.94 7.95
C MET A 935 21.83 -15.83 8.29
N ARG A 936 22.56 -14.93 7.63
CA ARG A 936 23.99 -14.73 7.90
C ARG A 936 24.27 -14.20 9.29
N MET A 937 23.47 -13.25 9.80
CA MET A 937 23.55 -12.78 11.18
C MET A 937 23.23 -13.89 12.20
N MET A 938 22.21 -14.70 11.92
CA MET A 938 21.85 -15.86 12.74
C MET A 938 22.97 -16.92 12.80
N ILE A 939 23.69 -17.15 11.70
CA ILE A 939 24.86 -18.06 11.65
C ILE A 939 26.03 -17.54 12.49
N THR A 940 26.32 -16.24 12.42
CA THR A 940 27.41 -15.61 13.20
C THR A 940 27.08 -15.40 14.68
N GLY A 941 25.79 -15.42 15.06
CA GLY A 941 25.32 -15.27 16.44
C GLY A 941 24.78 -13.88 16.79
N ASP A 942 24.59 -12.98 15.82
CA ASP A 942 23.89 -11.71 16.02
C ASP A 942 22.37 -11.93 15.88
N TYR A 943 21.75 -12.52 16.90
CA TYR A 943 20.33 -12.85 16.87
C TYR A 943 19.43 -11.61 16.81
N ALA A 944 19.78 -10.54 17.52
CA ALA A 944 19.02 -9.28 17.50
C ALA A 944 19.15 -8.56 16.15
N GLY A 945 20.30 -8.65 15.48
CA GLY A 945 20.48 -8.22 14.08
C GLY A 945 19.63 -9.04 13.13
N ALA A 946 19.67 -10.37 13.25
CA ALA A 946 18.88 -11.29 12.42
C ALA A 946 17.38 -11.00 12.51
N GLU A 947 16.85 -10.79 13.72
CA GLU A 947 15.45 -10.48 13.95
C GLU A 947 15.01 -9.16 13.27
N ARG A 948 15.82 -8.10 13.36
CA ARG A 948 15.59 -6.84 12.63
C ARG A 948 15.67 -7.02 11.11
N ALA A 949 16.61 -7.84 10.63
CA ALA A 949 16.76 -8.15 9.21
C ALA A 949 15.53 -8.91 8.67
N TYR A 950 15.02 -9.91 9.40
CA TYR A 950 13.81 -10.64 9.04
C TYR A 950 12.55 -9.75 9.04
N ARG A 951 12.38 -8.86 10.03
CA ARG A 951 11.28 -7.87 10.02
C ARG A 951 11.34 -6.95 8.79
N ARG A 952 12.54 -6.48 8.41
CA ARG A 952 12.73 -5.72 7.16
C ARG A 952 12.46 -6.58 5.91
N ALA A 953 12.90 -7.83 5.89
CA ALA A 953 12.69 -8.75 4.78
C ALA A 953 11.21 -9.05 4.55
N ALA A 954 10.41 -9.22 5.62
CA ALA A 954 8.96 -9.36 5.54
C ALA A 954 8.29 -8.13 4.91
N SER A 955 8.67 -6.92 5.33
CA SER A 955 8.16 -5.67 4.73
C SER A 955 8.51 -5.51 3.24
N LEU A 956 9.74 -5.86 2.84
CA LEU A 956 10.15 -5.86 1.43
C LEU A 956 9.41 -6.95 0.62
N THR A 957 9.19 -8.13 1.22
CA THR A 957 8.43 -9.24 0.60
C THR A 957 6.96 -8.83 0.36
N ALA A 958 6.37 -8.05 1.28
CA ALA A 958 5.04 -7.47 1.12
C ALA A 958 4.98 -6.50 -0.06
N ARG A 959 5.89 -5.51 -0.10
CA ARG A 959 5.97 -4.52 -1.18
C ARG A 959 6.26 -5.14 -2.56
N ALA A 960 6.94 -6.28 -2.59
CA ALA A 960 7.26 -7.01 -3.82
C ALA A 960 6.14 -7.95 -4.32
N GLY A 961 4.95 -7.97 -3.69
CA GLY A 961 3.85 -8.88 -4.06
C GLY A 961 4.15 -10.37 -3.81
N MET A 962 5.18 -10.68 -3.01
CA MET A 962 5.70 -12.04 -2.82
C MET A 962 5.09 -12.77 -1.61
N LEU A 963 3.95 -12.30 -1.08
CA LEU A 963 3.40 -12.79 0.19
C LEU A 963 2.85 -14.22 0.13
N GLU A 964 2.25 -14.63 -0.99
CA GLU A 964 1.65 -15.97 -1.10
C GLU A 964 2.66 -17.09 -0.88
N GLY A 965 2.33 -18.02 0.03
CA GLY A 965 3.19 -19.11 0.48
C GLY A 965 4.37 -18.68 1.37
N ARG A 966 4.70 -17.38 1.46
CA ARG A 966 5.73 -16.82 2.35
C ARG A 966 5.19 -16.27 3.67
N GLN A 967 3.87 -16.30 3.89
CA GLN A 967 3.20 -15.77 5.09
C GLN A 967 3.75 -16.35 6.40
N ASP A 968 4.16 -17.61 6.40
CA ASP A 968 4.72 -18.29 7.56
C ASP A 968 6.25 -18.11 7.71
N LEU A 969 6.96 -17.51 6.74
CA LEU A 969 8.42 -17.30 6.86
C LEU A 969 8.81 -16.49 8.10
N PRO A 970 8.12 -15.41 8.51
CA PRO A 970 8.40 -14.73 9.78
C PRO A 970 8.29 -15.65 11.00
N LEU A 971 7.31 -16.57 11.01
CA LEU A 971 7.13 -17.52 12.12
C LEU A 971 8.19 -18.63 12.08
N ILE A 972 8.54 -19.14 10.90
CA ILE A 972 9.61 -20.12 10.69
C ILE A 972 10.97 -19.55 11.13
N THR A 973 11.29 -18.31 10.72
CA THR A 973 12.56 -17.68 11.11
C THR A 973 12.58 -17.33 12.59
N ALA A 974 11.46 -16.87 13.17
CA ALA A 974 11.34 -16.67 14.61
C ALA A 974 11.53 -17.97 15.39
N PHE A 975 10.88 -19.07 15.00
CA PHE A 975 11.06 -20.38 15.64
C PHE A 975 12.50 -20.85 15.57
N CYS A 976 13.13 -20.79 14.41
CA CYS A 976 14.53 -21.19 14.26
C CYS A 976 15.47 -20.31 15.09
N LEU A 977 15.20 -19.00 15.21
CA LEU A 977 15.99 -18.08 16.02
C LEU A 977 15.93 -18.45 17.51
N HIS A 978 14.72 -18.68 18.04
CA HIS A 978 14.51 -19.14 19.41
C HIS A 978 15.12 -20.53 19.66
N LEU A 979 15.03 -21.44 18.68
CA LEU A 979 15.63 -22.78 18.74
C LEU A 979 17.17 -22.74 18.86
N VAL A 980 17.86 -21.85 18.13
CA VAL A 980 19.33 -21.70 18.26
C VAL A 980 19.78 -20.84 19.43
N ASP A 981 18.90 -20.00 19.99
CA ASP A 981 19.12 -19.25 21.23
C ASP A 981 18.76 -20.07 22.49
N GLY A 982 18.21 -21.27 22.31
CA GLY A 982 17.86 -22.18 23.41
C GLY A 982 16.58 -21.80 24.17
N LYS A 983 15.61 -21.19 23.47
CA LYS A 983 14.33 -20.67 23.99
C LYS A 983 13.13 -21.18 23.18
N ALA A 984 13.18 -22.43 22.71
CA ALA A 984 12.13 -22.98 21.85
C ALA A 984 10.75 -23.06 22.55
N GLU A 985 10.74 -23.05 23.88
CA GLU A 985 9.55 -22.94 24.74
C GLU A 985 8.73 -21.66 24.50
N ASP A 986 9.37 -20.52 24.21
CA ASP A 986 8.71 -19.23 23.95
C ASP A 986 7.84 -19.27 22.68
N MET A 987 8.01 -20.30 21.84
CA MET A 987 7.32 -20.48 20.56
C MET A 987 6.11 -21.41 20.64
N VAL A 988 5.77 -21.94 21.81
CA VAL A 988 4.62 -22.87 21.99
C VAL A 988 3.31 -22.23 21.52
N GLU A 989 2.94 -21.06 22.03
CA GLU A 989 1.68 -20.38 21.70
C GLU A 989 1.61 -19.92 20.22
N PRO A 990 2.63 -19.26 19.63
CA PRO A 990 2.64 -18.92 18.20
C PRO A 990 2.53 -20.14 17.26
N LEU A 991 3.14 -21.27 17.63
CA LEU A 991 3.05 -22.52 16.85
C LEU A 991 1.74 -23.27 17.09
N GLU A 992 1.13 -23.18 18.27
CA GLU A 992 -0.22 -23.70 18.52
C GLU A 992 -1.23 -23.03 17.61
N GLU A 993 -1.23 -21.69 17.54
CA GLU A 993 -2.17 -20.95 16.68
C GLU A 993 -1.96 -21.29 15.19
N ALA A 994 -0.71 -21.38 14.73
CA ALA A 994 -0.43 -21.82 13.36
C ALA A 994 -0.88 -23.28 13.10
N HIS A 995 -0.71 -24.17 14.08
CA HIS A 995 -1.20 -25.55 14.01
C HIS A 995 -2.73 -25.61 13.97
N ARG A 996 -3.41 -24.79 14.78
CA ARG A 996 -4.88 -24.65 14.85
C ARG A 996 -5.48 -24.15 13.53
N ARG A 997 -4.79 -23.22 12.85
CA ARG A 997 -5.11 -22.78 11.47
C ARG A 997 -4.85 -23.85 10.40
N GLY A 998 -4.33 -25.02 10.77
CA GLY A 998 -4.12 -26.17 9.88
C GLY A 998 -2.79 -26.18 9.12
N ALA A 999 -1.82 -25.32 9.49
CA ALA A 999 -0.52 -25.27 8.83
C ALA A 999 0.29 -26.55 9.06
N LYS A 1000 0.40 -27.41 8.03
CA LYS A 1000 0.91 -28.79 8.19
C LYS A 1000 2.42 -28.87 8.48
N TRP A 1001 3.19 -27.83 8.14
CA TRP A 1001 4.63 -27.76 8.43
C TRP A 1001 4.93 -27.63 9.92
N THR A 1002 3.97 -27.16 10.72
CA THR A 1002 4.16 -26.86 12.15
C THR A 1002 4.31 -28.11 13.03
N LEU A 1003 3.86 -29.30 12.58
CA LEU A 1003 3.76 -30.50 13.42
C LEU A 1003 5.05 -30.86 14.16
N ASP A 1004 6.17 -30.96 13.44
CA ASP A 1004 7.47 -31.29 14.04
C ASP A 1004 8.05 -30.11 14.85
N ALA A 1005 7.86 -28.86 14.39
CA ALA A 1005 8.32 -27.65 15.10
C ALA A 1005 7.58 -27.44 16.44
N TYR A 1006 6.25 -27.60 16.44
CA TYR A 1006 5.38 -27.46 17.60
C TYR A 1006 5.63 -28.59 18.61
N ALA A 1007 5.85 -29.82 18.15
CA ALA A 1007 6.27 -30.92 19.01
C ALA A 1007 7.64 -30.67 19.66
N VAL A 1008 8.59 -30.05 18.96
CA VAL A 1008 9.88 -29.60 19.54
C VAL A 1008 9.66 -28.51 20.60
N ALA A 1009 8.88 -27.47 20.30
CA ALA A 1009 8.59 -26.39 21.26
C ALA A 1009 7.90 -26.90 22.54
N LEU A 1010 6.86 -27.74 22.41
CA LEU A 1010 6.17 -28.38 23.53
C LEU A 1010 7.11 -29.27 24.34
N ALA A 1011 7.99 -30.04 23.69
CA ALA A 1011 8.94 -30.88 24.38
C ALA A 1011 10.02 -30.08 25.13
N SER A 1012 10.50 -28.97 24.56
CA SER A 1012 11.40 -28.01 25.21
C SER A 1012 10.77 -27.37 26.45
N ALA A 1013 9.49 -27.01 26.38
CA ALA A 1013 8.70 -26.53 27.51
C ALA A 1013 8.30 -27.64 28.53
N GLY A 1014 8.71 -28.89 28.31
CA GLY A 1014 8.42 -30.02 29.20
C GLY A 1014 7.04 -30.67 29.04
N HIS A 1015 6.20 -30.21 28.10
CA HIS A 1015 4.87 -30.73 27.79
C HIS A 1015 4.92 -32.03 26.96
N LEU A 1016 5.69 -33.03 27.43
CA LEU A 1016 5.98 -34.29 26.71
C LEU A 1016 4.75 -35.15 26.39
N LYS A 1017 3.61 -34.95 27.06
CA LYS A 1017 2.37 -35.65 26.73
C LYS A 1017 1.74 -35.06 25.46
N ASP A 1018 1.67 -33.74 25.41
CA ASP A 1018 0.99 -33.01 24.35
C ASP A 1018 1.89 -32.96 23.10
N ALA A 1019 3.21 -32.84 23.29
CA ALA A 1019 4.19 -33.04 22.23
C ALA A 1019 4.07 -34.42 21.54
N ARG A 1020 3.82 -35.50 22.31
CA ARG A 1020 3.53 -36.83 21.75
C ARG A 1020 2.17 -36.91 21.06
N ALA A 1021 1.16 -36.16 21.52
CA ALA A 1021 -0.15 -36.12 20.86
C ALA A 1021 -0.05 -35.45 19.49
N VAL A 1022 0.63 -34.30 19.39
CA VAL A 1022 0.92 -33.61 18.11
C VAL A 1022 1.77 -34.52 17.20
N ALA A 1023 2.86 -35.09 17.72
CA ALA A 1023 3.76 -35.97 16.97
C ALA A 1023 3.19 -37.37 16.67
N ALA A 1024 2.01 -37.74 17.18
CA ALA A 1024 1.32 -38.97 16.76
C ALA A 1024 0.90 -38.90 15.28
N THR A 1025 0.68 -37.68 14.77
CA THR A 1025 0.44 -37.43 13.35
C THR A 1025 1.75 -37.58 12.57
N ARG A 1026 1.90 -38.70 11.86
CA ARG A 1026 3.04 -38.97 10.96
C ARG A 1026 2.69 -38.65 9.50
N THR A 1027 2.65 -37.36 9.16
CA THR A 1027 2.62 -36.91 7.76
C THR A 1027 4.02 -36.98 7.13
N PRO A 1028 4.17 -37.37 5.86
CA PRO A 1028 5.42 -37.15 5.12
C PRO A 1028 5.81 -35.67 5.13
N VAL A 1029 7.11 -35.35 5.23
CA VAL A 1029 7.58 -33.98 5.02
C VAL A 1029 7.41 -33.63 3.54
N ARG A 1030 6.90 -32.43 3.25
CA ARG A 1030 6.69 -31.97 1.87
C ARG A 1030 8.05 -31.81 1.16
N PRO A 1031 8.27 -32.44 -0.02
CA PRO A 1031 9.48 -32.29 -0.82
C PRO A 1031 9.59 -30.90 -1.49
N ASP A 1032 9.72 -29.85 -0.69
CA ASP A 1032 9.85 -28.44 -1.12
C ASP A 1032 11.15 -27.79 -0.60
N PHE A 1033 11.27 -26.47 -0.78
CA PHE A 1033 12.46 -25.72 -0.36
C PHE A 1033 12.78 -25.77 1.15
N LEU A 1034 11.82 -26.15 2.02
CA LEU A 1034 12.02 -26.34 3.46
C LEU A 1034 12.39 -27.78 3.84
N TYR A 1035 12.41 -28.73 2.90
CA TYR A 1035 12.52 -30.17 3.17
C TYR A 1035 13.66 -30.54 4.14
N GLU A 1036 14.89 -30.06 3.89
CA GLU A 1036 16.06 -30.31 4.75
C GLU A 1036 15.90 -29.76 6.18
N LEU A 1037 15.28 -28.59 6.31
CA LEU A 1037 15.01 -27.93 7.59
C LEU A 1037 13.93 -28.68 8.39
N ALA A 1038 12.83 -29.03 7.72
CA ALA A 1038 11.73 -29.77 8.33
C ALA A 1038 12.13 -31.21 8.72
N MET A 1039 12.96 -31.89 7.92
CA MET A 1039 13.57 -33.16 8.32
C MET A 1039 14.54 -33.01 9.51
N THR A 1040 15.17 -31.84 9.68
CA THR A 1040 15.98 -31.55 10.88
C THR A 1040 15.11 -31.33 12.12
N TRP A 1041 13.96 -30.66 12.01
CA TRP A 1041 12.97 -30.60 13.10
C TRP A 1041 12.40 -32.00 13.43
N ARG A 1042 12.17 -32.83 12.42
CA ARG A 1042 11.73 -34.23 12.60
C ARG A 1042 12.73 -35.07 13.37
N ALA A 1043 14.03 -34.89 13.08
CA ALA A 1043 15.09 -35.50 13.88
C ALA A 1043 15.01 -35.05 15.35
N LEU A 1044 14.90 -33.75 15.61
CA LEU A 1044 14.80 -33.19 16.96
C LEU A 1044 13.57 -33.72 17.71
N ALA A 1045 12.39 -33.72 17.09
CA ALA A 1045 11.17 -34.28 17.66
C ALA A 1045 11.35 -35.78 17.99
N GLY A 1046 11.94 -36.56 17.08
CA GLY A 1046 12.26 -37.97 17.32
C GLY A 1046 13.18 -38.17 18.53
N MET A 1047 14.24 -37.37 18.65
CA MET A 1047 15.21 -37.44 19.74
C MET A 1047 14.64 -37.03 21.09
N LEU A 1048 13.83 -35.96 21.15
CA LEU A 1048 13.20 -35.44 22.37
C LEU A 1048 12.08 -36.35 22.89
N LEU A 1049 11.32 -36.99 21.99
CA LEU A 1049 10.18 -37.83 22.36
C LEU A 1049 10.55 -39.32 22.56
N GLY A 1050 11.73 -39.72 22.08
CA GLY A 1050 12.19 -41.12 22.07
C GLY A 1050 11.58 -41.96 20.94
N ASP A 1051 11.09 -41.34 19.87
CA ASP A 1051 10.48 -42.02 18.74
C ASP A 1051 11.55 -42.60 17.80
N ARG A 1052 11.80 -43.91 17.94
CA ARG A 1052 12.84 -44.62 17.18
C ARG A 1052 12.57 -44.68 15.67
N ASP A 1053 11.31 -44.76 15.23
CA ASP A 1053 11.00 -44.80 13.80
C ASP A 1053 11.23 -43.43 13.17
N ARG A 1054 10.79 -42.35 13.85
CA ARG A 1054 10.99 -40.97 13.40
C ARG A 1054 12.48 -40.61 13.35
N MET A 1055 13.27 -41.08 14.30
CA MET A 1055 14.74 -40.98 14.25
C MET A 1055 15.34 -41.76 13.07
N GLN A 1056 14.84 -42.97 12.77
CA GLN A 1056 15.35 -43.79 11.67
C GLN A 1056 15.02 -43.20 10.29
N ASP A 1057 13.80 -42.68 10.10
CA ASP A 1057 13.33 -41.94 8.92
C ASP A 1057 14.19 -40.69 8.66
N ALA A 1058 14.38 -39.87 9.70
CA ALA A 1058 15.23 -38.69 9.62
C ALA A 1058 16.69 -39.05 9.30
N TYR A 1059 17.23 -40.13 9.87
CA TYR A 1059 18.60 -40.56 9.61
C TYR A 1059 18.83 -41.01 8.16
N SER A 1060 17.92 -41.81 7.58
CA SER A 1060 18.01 -42.22 6.18
C SER A 1060 17.89 -41.03 5.23
N THR A 1061 16.98 -40.11 5.52
CA THR A 1061 16.64 -38.99 4.64
C THR A 1061 17.66 -37.85 4.69
N LEU A 1062 18.23 -37.54 5.86
CA LEU A 1062 19.26 -36.50 6.01
C LEU A 1062 20.66 -36.97 5.58
N GLY A 1063 20.92 -38.28 5.48
CA GLY A 1063 22.23 -38.84 5.12
C GLY A 1063 22.91 -38.21 3.88
N PRO A 1064 22.20 -38.03 2.75
CA PRO A 1064 22.72 -37.35 1.56
C PRO A 1064 23.11 -35.88 1.76
N PHE A 1065 22.51 -35.20 2.75
CA PHE A 1065 22.71 -33.77 3.04
C PHE A 1065 23.84 -33.54 4.06
N SER A 1066 24.58 -34.59 4.44
CA SER A 1066 25.52 -34.59 5.57
C SER A 1066 26.73 -33.64 5.45
N ASP A 1067 27.01 -33.00 4.32
CA ASP A 1067 28.04 -31.96 4.15
C ASP A 1067 27.49 -30.52 4.16
N ARG A 1068 26.17 -30.36 4.32
CA ARG A 1068 25.44 -29.10 4.25
C ARG A 1068 25.13 -28.52 5.65
N ILE A 1069 24.66 -27.27 5.66
CA ILE A 1069 24.13 -26.59 6.86
C ILE A 1069 22.60 -26.63 6.80
N ALA A 1070 21.96 -27.21 7.82
CA ALA A 1070 20.52 -27.43 7.85
C ALA A 1070 19.73 -26.13 7.64
N GLY A 1071 18.98 -26.06 6.55
CA GLY A 1071 18.15 -24.93 6.13
C GLY A 1071 18.87 -23.90 5.26
N ALA A 1072 20.21 -23.85 5.22
CA ALA A 1072 20.94 -22.77 4.55
C ALA A 1072 20.69 -22.71 3.03
N GLY A 1073 20.31 -23.84 2.41
CA GLY A 1073 19.87 -23.90 1.02
C GLY A 1073 18.54 -23.20 0.72
N THR A 1074 17.81 -22.72 1.74
CA THR A 1074 16.66 -21.81 1.58
C THR A 1074 17.08 -20.38 1.23
N GLY A 1075 18.32 -19.99 1.57
CA GLY A 1075 18.74 -18.58 1.61
C GLY A 1075 17.94 -17.72 2.59
N VAL A 1076 17.20 -18.32 3.53
CA VAL A 1076 16.29 -17.62 4.47
C VAL A 1076 16.67 -17.88 5.93
N VAL A 1077 17.10 -19.09 6.29
CA VAL A 1077 17.34 -19.48 7.69
C VAL A 1077 18.34 -20.64 7.77
N ALA A 1078 19.08 -20.78 8.86
CA ALA A 1078 20.04 -21.86 9.04
C ALA A 1078 20.21 -22.24 10.52
N LEU A 1079 20.27 -23.55 10.81
CA LEU A 1079 20.45 -24.07 12.18
C LEU A 1079 21.92 -24.37 12.49
N TRP A 1080 22.42 -25.54 12.03
CA TRP A 1080 23.77 -26.06 12.27
C TRP A 1080 24.10 -27.14 11.22
N PRO A 1081 25.34 -27.69 11.16
CA PRO A 1081 25.69 -28.71 10.17
C PRO A 1081 24.81 -29.95 10.27
N VAL A 1082 24.27 -30.46 9.15
CA VAL A 1082 23.38 -31.64 9.13
C VAL A 1082 24.07 -32.87 9.74
N ALA A 1083 25.39 -33.00 9.54
CA ALA A 1083 26.21 -34.03 10.17
C ALA A 1083 26.20 -34.02 11.71
N GLN A 1084 25.92 -32.89 12.37
CA GLN A 1084 25.77 -32.87 13.83
C GLN A 1084 24.51 -33.67 14.22
N THR A 1085 23.37 -33.32 13.62
CA THR A 1085 22.09 -34.02 13.80
C THR A 1085 22.19 -35.50 13.46
N LEU A 1086 22.89 -35.87 12.38
CA LEU A 1086 23.11 -37.27 12.01
C LEU A 1086 23.98 -38.04 13.01
N GLY A 1087 24.96 -37.39 13.62
CA GLY A 1087 25.75 -37.97 14.71
C GLY A 1087 24.88 -38.23 15.95
N ASP A 1088 24.08 -37.24 16.35
CA ASP A 1088 23.20 -37.32 17.52
C ASP A 1088 22.10 -38.40 17.34
N LEU A 1089 21.54 -38.51 16.12
CA LEU A 1089 20.67 -39.61 15.72
C LEU A 1089 21.39 -40.96 15.77
N ALA A 1090 22.59 -41.06 15.19
CA ALA A 1090 23.37 -42.30 15.16
C ALA A 1090 23.68 -42.83 16.57
N VAL A 1091 23.98 -41.96 17.55
CA VAL A 1091 24.11 -42.36 18.96
C VAL A 1091 22.80 -42.96 19.48
N ARG A 1092 21.66 -42.27 19.31
CA ARG A 1092 20.36 -42.70 19.87
C ARG A 1092 19.77 -43.96 19.21
N ILE A 1093 20.07 -44.21 17.92
CA ILE A 1093 19.65 -45.46 17.25
C ILE A 1093 20.62 -46.63 17.49
N GLY A 1094 21.81 -46.39 18.08
CA GLY A 1094 22.77 -47.42 18.47
C GLY A 1094 23.87 -47.72 17.43
N GLN A 1095 24.32 -46.71 16.68
CA GLN A 1095 25.36 -46.79 15.65
C GLN A 1095 26.57 -45.88 15.99
N PRO A 1096 27.35 -46.17 17.06
CA PRO A 1096 28.38 -45.27 17.56
C PRO A 1096 29.55 -45.02 16.58
N ALA A 1097 29.90 -46.01 15.74
CA ALA A 1097 30.93 -45.83 14.71
C ALA A 1097 30.50 -44.86 13.61
N GLU A 1098 29.21 -44.87 13.24
CA GLU A 1098 28.64 -43.92 12.29
C GLU A 1098 28.57 -42.52 12.90
N ALA A 1099 28.21 -42.41 14.19
CA ALA A 1099 28.17 -41.16 14.92
C ALA A 1099 29.53 -40.44 14.91
N GLU A 1100 30.62 -41.16 15.20
CA GLU A 1100 31.98 -40.62 15.18
C GLU A 1100 32.38 -40.10 13.78
N ARG A 1101 31.98 -40.80 12.70
CA ARG A 1101 32.19 -40.33 11.32
C ARG A 1101 31.40 -39.04 11.04
N HIS A 1102 30.15 -38.98 11.47
CA HIS A 1102 29.30 -37.80 11.30
C HIS A 1102 29.83 -36.60 12.10
N TYR A 1103 30.22 -36.77 13.37
CA TYR A 1103 30.79 -35.66 14.16
C TYR A 1103 32.12 -35.12 13.58
N ARG A 1104 32.99 -35.99 13.02
CA ARG A 1104 34.16 -35.52 12.24
C ARG A 1104 33.76 -34.68 11.03
N LYS A 1105 32.69 -35.07 10.33
CA LYS A 1105 32.15 -34.31 9.19
C LYS A 1105 31.53 -32.98 9.63
N ALA A 1106 30.81 -32.96 10.76
CA ALA A 1106 30.26 -31.75 11.36
C ALA A 1106 31.38 -30.76 11.74
N LEU A 1107 32.48 -31.25 12.32
CA LEU A 1107 33.67 -30.45 12.62
C LEU A 1107 34.27 -29.83 11.35
N ALA A 1108 34.45 -30.62 10.29
CA ALA A 1108 34.99 -30.12 9.01
C ALA A 1108 34.10 -29.04 8.38
N VAL A 1109 32.77 -29.18 8.43
CA VAL A 1109 31.83 -28.15 7.98
C VAL A 1109 31.94 -26.89 8.86
N ALA A 1110 31.96 -27.05 10.18
CA ALA A 1110 32.05 -25.95 11.14
C ALA A 1110 33.35 -25.15 11.03
N GLU A 1111 34.49 -25.82 10.77
CA GLU A 1111 35.78 -25.19 10.54
C GLU A 1111 35.84 -24.49 9.16
N ARG A 1112 35.26 -25.10 8.11
CA ARG A 1112 35.12 -24.50 6.77
C ARG A 1112 34.38 -23.16 6.84
N VAL A 1113 33.26 -23.11 7.57
CA VAL A 1113 32.44 -21.89 7.70
C VAL A 1113 32.84 -20.97 8.85
N ARG A 1114 33.84 -21.36 9.66
CA ARG A 1114 34.42 -20.59 10.76
C ARG A 1114 33.42 -20.16 11.84
N VAL A 1115 32.50 -21.04 12.24
CA VAL A 1115 31.50 -20.77 13.30
C VAL A 1115 31.95 -21.40 14.62
N PRO A 1116 32.47 -20.64 15.61
CA PRO A 1116 33.15 -21.22 16.78
C PRO A 1116 32.26 -22.11 17.65
N ARG A 1117 30.98 -21.76 17.80
CA ARG A 1117 29.99 -22.56 18.55
C ARG A 1117 29.77 -23.95 17.95
N TRP A 1118 29.77 -24.08 16.62
CA TRP A 1118 29.61 -25.37 15.94
C TRP A 1118 30.89 -26.22 16.05
N VAL A 1119 32.07 -25.58 15.98
CA VAL A 1119 33.36 -26.24 16.22
C VAL A 1119 33.42 -26.79 17.66
N ALA A 1120 32.99 -26.00 18.64
CA ALA A 1120 32.92 -26.42 20.04
C ALA A 1120 31.94 -27.59 20.26
N ALA A 1121 30.74 -27.53 19.66
CA ALA A 1121 29.74 -28.61 19.73
C ALA A 1121 30.27 -29.93 19.13
N ALA A 1122 30.82 -29.90 17.91
CA ALA A 1122 31.35 -31.09 17.25
C ALA A 1122 32.55 -31.68 18.00
N ARG A 1123 33.44 -30.85 18.57
CA ARG A 1123 34.55 -31.34 19.42
C ARG A 1123 34.05 -31.95 20.74
N LYS A 1124 33.02 -31.37 21.37
CA LYS A 1124 32.40 -31.93 22.58
C LYS A 1124 31.77 -33.31 22.29
N ALA A 1125 31.15 -33.48 21.12
CA ALA A 1125 30.55 -34.75 20.70
C ALA A 1125 31.58 -35.84 20.32
N LEU A 1126 32.82 -35.46 20.01
CA LEU A 1126 33.95 -36.37 19.76
C LEU A 1126 34.72 -36.78 21.04
N ASP A 1127 34.41 -36.22 22.20
CA ASP A 1127 35.08 -36.54 23.46
C ASP A 1127 34.48 -37.82 24.09
N PRO A 1128 35.22 -38.95 24.16
CA PRO A 1128 34.70 -40.20 24.72
C PRO A 1128 34.46 -40.14 26.23
N GLY A 1129 34.89 -39.09 26.93
CA GLY A 1129 34.66 -38.90 28.37
C GLY A 1129 33.29 -38.31 28.73
N ASN A 1130 32.50 -37.85 27.76
CA ASN A 1130 31.26 -37.12 28.02
C ASN A 1130 30.02 -37.98 27.70
N PRO A 1131 29.27 -38.49 28.70
CA PRO A 1131 28.00 -39.15 28.41
C PRO A 1131 27.04 -38.12 27.79
N VAL A 1132 26.54 -38.42 26.59
CA VAL A 1132 25.58 -37.57 25.88
C VAL A 1132 24.33 -37.41 26.75
N SER A 1133 24.23 -36.28 27.43
CA SER A 1133 23.23 -36.02 28.46
C SER A 1133 21.87 -35.69 27.82
N SER A 1134 20.94 -36.65 27.94
CA SER A 1134 19.47 -36.54 27.86
C SER A 1134 18.88 -35.63 26.79
#